data_AF-A0A2R4VU99-F1
#
_entry.id   AF-A0A2R4VU99-F1
#
_cell.length_a   1.000
_cell.length_b   1.000
_cell.length_c   1.000
_cell.angle_alpha   90.00
_cell.angle_beta   90.00
_cell.angle_gamma   90.00
#
_symmetry.space_group_name_H-M   'P 1'
#
loop_
_entity.id
_entity.type
_entity.pdbx_description
1 polymer ?
#
loop_
_entity_poly.entity_id
_entity_poly.type
_entity_poly.pdbx_seq_one_letter_code
_entity_poly.pdbx_strand_id
1 'polypeptide(L)'
;MPHGLANISCDSAGLRVDLGCGDHKPDGFIGVDVAPGPGVDLVCDLTGRFPFETDSVAYLRAHDVVEHLPDRLHTMNEIWRVCRGGAIVDIRVPSTDGRGAFQDPTHISYWNANSFFYYSLEHPAYLALCRKYGFRGAFRIKSLSSSATPDQVVHVQVLLEVVKPAGSQADTGADAQSSVRSSALAAALAAVARFDGGTAVPERLGLAMELARATPDQLRAFCASDAVDRYRQLLAAPVPVGLGEAEQSFCSLLEEVYRDGIARHEQLACQLAALLLKPAHHLPARFNLDLLPAPLVDGFVAANCRAPVFFSQPGESDRYADFLTAWLSYLDHGLQTSQGRQPWPEAAFAFARSGQTSGSYFSRRNLRPLARHRARIIEWSLHRLGYRLEHSLPPRRGTTIRLGILLLAFLPTPELFCILPLLQRPAADMEITVYVVEPDNGQFERDAVAKVARIVDLPQNLGQMVDIIRSDELDVLHFASNLAGTPSVSAMLAAHRLARVQMAGIASVQTSGFAAMDIYVSAAGLERDRFPQQHYTEELVKLPRTAHCFVYGSSPMPGNARTGQPGLPVSPGEVVFTSCASLYKLTPETIEAWLDILVRVPSARLVLFPFAPSWSKSYPKQDFSEYLLGKLVGRGIAASRVRIIDTPGLNRIGIRTGMSNFHICLDSFPFSGSTSLIEPLELGMPVVTLADTTMRSAMGASLLDELGLGELVAGDVAGYVDIACRLAEDPEHRARISSRISAAMARPPAFLDWERHAGDMHELIRSRVYGCGS
;
A
#
# COMPACT_ATOMS: atom_id res chain seq x y z
N MET A 1 34.63 37.12 -1.82
CA MET A 1 34.09 38.03 -2.86
C MET A 1 35.04 38.04 -4.05
N PRO A 2 34.60 37.55 -5.22
CA PRO A 2 34.93 38.17 -6.49
C PRO A 2 33.66 38.75 -7.14
N HIS A 3 33.79 40.02 -7.48
CA HIS A 3 32.95 40.93 -8.26
C HIS A 3 31.91 40.32 -9.21
N GLY A 4 30.63 40.67 -9.00
CA GLY A 4 29.54 40.44 -9.96
C GLY A 4 28.11 40.79 -9.49
N LEU A 5 27.84 40.85 -8.20
CA LEU A 5 26.46 41.01 -7.67
C LEU A 5 25.98 42.46 -7.47
N ALA A 6 26.74 43.46 -7.91
CA ALA A 6 26.52 44.86 -7.51
C ALA A 6 25.37 45.60 -8.24
N ASN A 7 24.53 44.95 -9.07
CA ASN A 7 23.46 45.65 -9.80
C ASN A 7 22.21 44.80 -10.08
N ILE A 8 21.72 44.06 -9.09
CA ILE A 8 20.31 43.59 -9.12
C ILE A 8 19.55 44.33 -8.02
N SER A 9 19.01 45.49 -8.39
CA SER A 9 17.97 46.17 -7.63
C SER A 9 16.73 45.26 -7.61
N CYS A 10 16.37 44.74 -6.43
CA CYS A 10 15.14 43.97 -6.23
C CYS A 10 14.25 44.74 -5.25
N ASP A 11 13.02 45.03 -5.67
CA ASP A 11 11.99 45.66 -4.85
C ASP A 11 11.77 44.92 -3.52
N SER A 12 11.65 45.71 -2.46
CA SER A 12 11.71 45.37 -1.03
C SER A 12 10.50 44.61 -0.46
N ALA A 13 9.90 43.66 -1.18
CA ALA A 13 8.61 43.07 -0.77
C ALA A 13 8.47 41.53 -0.91
N GLY A 14 9.54 40.72 -0.79
CA GLY A 14 9.39 39.26 -0.79
C GLY A 14 10.47 38.48 -0.04
N LEU A 15 10.18 37.22 0.30
CA LEU A 15 11.07 36.38 1.11
C LEU A 15 12.38 36.08 0.39
N ARG A 16 13.48 36.02 1.13
CA ARG A 16 14.78 35.52 0.67
C ARG A 16 15.07 34.22 1.41
N VAL A 17 15.31 33.13 0.68
CA VAL A 17 15.38 31.78 1.24
C VAL A 17 16.70 31.12 0.84
N ASP A 18 17.36 30.46 1.80
CA ASP A 18 18.58 29.67 1.57
C ASP A 18 18.31 28.21 1.94
N LEU A 19 18.31 27.33 0.94
CA LEU A 19 18.06 25.89 1.08
C LEU A 19 19.38 25.15 1.32
N GLY A 20 19.41 24.28 2.32
CA GLY A 20 20.63 23.58 2.74
C GLY A 20 21.63 24.52 3.40
N CYS A 21 21.14 25.45 4.23
CA CYS A 21 21.99 26.52 4.76
C CYS A 21 23.05 26.02 5.77
N GLY A 22 22.89 24.82 6.33
CA GLY A 22 23.71 24.31 7.42
C GLY A 22 23.83 25.33 8.55
N ASP A 23 25.05 25.52 9.05
CA ASP A 23 25.33 26.44 10.16
C ASP A 23 25.40 27.92 9.72
N HIS A 24 25.37 28.22 8.42
CA HIS A 24 25.65 29.57 7.90
C HIS A 24 24.72 29.95 6.74
N LYS A 25 23.83 30.92 6.98
CA LYS A 25 23.02 31.59 5.95
C LYS A 25 23.46 33.05 5.76
N PRO A 26 23.28 33.66 4.57
CA PRO A 26 23.50 35.09 4.38
C PRO A 26 22.51 35.96 5.16
N ASP A 27 22.94 37.19 5.49
CA ASP A 27 22.09 38.15 6.20
C ASP A 27 20.79 38.44 5.43
N GLY A 28 19.67 38.39 6.17
CA GLY A 28 18.33 38.62 5.64
C GLY A 28 17.72 37.46 4.87
N PHE A 29 18.33 36.26 4.90
CA PHE A 29 17.73 35.03 4.40
C PHE A 29 17.05 34.24 5.52
N ILE A 30 16.01 33.49 5.14
CA ILE A 30 15.44 32.40 5.93
C ILE A 30 16.23 31.13 5.57
N GLY A 31 16.95 30.58 6.54
CA GLY A 31 17.73 29.36 6.39
C GLY A 31 16.87 28.11 6.59
N VAL A 32 16.95 27.16 5.67
CA VAL A 32 16.23 25.90 5.70
C VAL A 32 17.21 24.75 5.63
N ASP A 33 17.10 23.80 6.55
CA ASP A 33 17.93 22.60 6.56
C ASP A 33 17.17 21.40 7.13
N VAL A 34 17.63 20.17 6.84
CA VAL A 34 17.03 18.94 7.37
C VAL A 34 17.38 18.72 8.84
N ALA A 35 18.52 19.26 9.29
CA ALA A 35 18.98 19.20 10.67
C ALA A 35 18.93 20.58 11.35
N PRO A 36 18.70 20.64 12.67
CA PRO A 36 18.81 21.89 13.41
C PRO A 36 20.28 22.36 13.48
N GLY A 37 20.50 23.67 13.32
CA GLY A 37 21.82 24.29 13.43
C GLY A 37 21.73 25.81 13.65
N PRO A 38 22.83 26.51 13.99
CA PRO A 38 22.83 27.93 14.31
C PRO A 38 22.33 28.84 13.17
N GLY A 39 22.47 28.39 11.92
CA GLY A 39 22.01 29.09 10.72
C GLY A 39 20.61 28.70 10.26
N VAL A 40 19.93 27.77 10.95
CA VAL A 40 18.68 27.15 10.48
C VAL A 40 17.48 27.80 11.17
N ASP A 41 16.62 28.48 10.41
CA ASP A 41 15.35 29.02 10.93
C ASP A 41 14.20 28.02 10.83
N LEU A 42 14.25 27.16 9.79
CA LEU A 42 13.24 26.16 9.50
C LEU A 42 13.88 24.80 9.30
N VAL A 43 13.58 23.87 10.20
CA VAL A 43 13.98 22.47 10.06
C VAL A 43 12.97 21.76 9.16
N CYS A 44 13.36 21.37 7.95
CA CYS A 44 12.47 20.81 6.94
C CYS A 44 13.18 19.79 6.04
N ASP A 45 12.54 18.64 5.82
CA ASP A 45 12.95 17.67 4.82
C ASP A 45 12.47 18.11 3.42
N LEU A 46 13.42 18.60 2.61
CA LEU A 46 13.19 19.08 1.25
C LEU A 46 12.96 17.96 0.22
N THR A 47 12.91 16.68 0.63
CA THR A 47 12.36 15.61 -0.22
C THR A 47 10.84 15.68 -0.34
N GLY A 48 10.19 16.32 0.63
CA GLY A 48 8.76 16.63 0.63
C GLY A 48 8.45 18.03 0.10
N ARG A 49 7.27 18.57 0.46
CA ARG A 49 6.84 19.90 0.04
C ARG A 49 7.64 20.99 0.74
N PHE A 50 8.11 22.00 0.00
CA PHE A 50 8.89 23.12 0.55
C PHE A 50 7.99 24.00 1.44
N PRO A 51 8.49 24.50 2.59
CA PRO A 51 7.68 25.12 3.65
C PRO A 51 7.32 26.59 3.36
N PHE A 52 7.07 26.92 2.09
CA PHE A 52 6.74 28.27 1.64
C PHE A 52 5.49 28.27 0.77
N GLU A 53 4.72 29.35 0.89
CA GLU A 53 3.54 29.59 0.06
C GLU A 53 3.94 29.77 -1.41
N THR A 54 3.01 29.45 -2.30
CA THR A 54 3.19 29.68 -3.75
C THR A 54 3.41 31.17 -4.01
N ASP A 55 4.37 31.49 -4.88
CA ASP A 55 4.71 32.88 -5.28
C ASP A 55 5.12 33.81 -4.11
N SER A 56 5.65 33.27 -3.01
CA SER A 56 6.06 34.05 -1.82
C SER A 56 7.55 34.42 -1.78
N VAL A 57 8.40 33.69 -2.52
CA VAL A 57 9.85 33.84 -2.49
C VAL A 57 10.33 34.74 -3.63
N ALA A 58 11.03 35.82 -3.29
CA ALA A 58 11.61 36.77 -4.25
C ALA A 58 13.05 36.41 -4.65
N TYR A 59 13.79 35.74 -3.76
CA TYR A 59 15.14 35.26 -4.02
C TYR A 59 15.34 33.90 -3.34
N LEU A 60 15.77 32.89 -4.09
CA LEU A 60 16.05 31.56 -3.56
C LEU A 60 17.51 31.21 -3.83
N ARG A 61 18.22 30.77 -2.81
CA ARG A 61 19.57 30.22 -2.89
C ARG A 61 19.52 28.73 -2.54
N ALA A 62 20.25 27.92 -3.31
CA ALA A 62 20.39 26.48 -3.09
C ALA A 62 21.82 26.07 -3.48
N HIS A 63 22.75 26.26 -2.55
CA HIS A 63 24.16 25.94 -2.75
C HIS A 63 24.48 24.63 -2.05
N ASP A 64 25.02 23.68 -2.82
CA ASP A 64 25.47 22.37 -2.33
C ASP A 64 24.37 21.60 -1.56
N VAL A 65 23.15 21.59 -2.13
CA VAL A 65 21.94 20.96 -1.54
C VAL A 65 21.15 20.11 -2.53
N VAL A 66 21.06 20.52 -3.80
CA VAL A 66 20.16 19.89 -4.79
C VAL A 66 20.63 18.48 -5.18
N GLU A 67 21.92 18.21 -5.06
CA GLU A 67 22.57 16.91 -5.27
C GLU A 67 22.25 15.89 -4.17
N HIS A 68 21.82 16.35 -3.00
CA HIS A 68 21.35 15.51 -1.90
C HIS A 68 19.85 15.19 -1.99
N LEU A 69 19.12 15.77 -2.95
CA LEU A 69 17.69 15.53 -3.15
C LEU A 69 17.47 14.48 -4.26
N PRO A 70 16.62 13.45 -4.03
CA PRO A 70 16.50 12.30 -4.92
C PRO A 70 15.70 12.60 -6.20
N ASP A 71 14.69 13.48 -6.13
CA ASP A 71 13.79 13.78 -7.24
C ASP A 71 14.02 15.21 -7.79
N ARG A 72 14.81 15.29 -8.86
CA ARG A 72 15.14 16.57 -9.54
C ARG A 72 13.91 17.29 -10.10
N LEU A 73 12.86 16.56 -10.50
CA LEU A 73 11.65 17.16 -11.05
C LEU A 73 10.81 17.78 -9.93
N HIS A 74 10.66 17.07 -8.81
CA HIS A 74 10.03 17.60 -7.61
C HIS A 74 10.76 18.83 -7.09
N THR A 75 12.09 18.77 -6.91
CA THR A 75 12.91 19.89 -6.44
C THR A 75 12.70 21.14 -7.31
N MET A 76 12.82 21.01 -8.64
CA MET A 76 12.67 22.15 -9.54
C MET A 76 11.21 22.65 -9.64
N ASN A 77 10.22 21.77 -9.49
CA ASN A 77 8.80 22.15 -9.40
C ASN A 77 8.51 22.95 -8.12
N GLU A 78 9.07 22.54 -6.98
CA GLU A 78 8.88 23.25 -5.71
C GLU A 78 9.61 24.59 -5.70
N ILE A 79 10.85 24.65 -6.18
CA ILE A 79 11.57 25.91 -6.41
C ILE A 79 10.74 26.84 -7.29
N TRP A 80 10.22 26.34 -8.42
CA TRP A 80 9.37 27.13 -9.30
C TRP A 80 8.07 27.55 -8.62
N ARG A 81 7.43 26.70 -7.80
CA ARG A 81 6.17 26.98 -7.12
C ARG A 81 6.32 28.10 -6.10
N VAL A 82 7.30 28.00 -5.21
CA VAL A 82 7.46 28.96 -4.09
C VAL A 82 7.96 30.32 -4.57
N CYS A 83 8.72 30.36 -5.66
CA CYS A 83 9.23 31.60 -6.22
C CYS A 83 8.17 32.36 -7.02
N ARG A 84 8.06 33.66 -6.79
CA ARG A 84 7.20 34.56 -7.59
C ARG A 84 7.72 34.74 -9.01
N GLY A 85 6.87 35.20 -9.92
CA GLY A 85 7.32 35.61 -11.26
C GLY A 85 8.43 36.67 -11.20
N GLY A 86 9.52 36.45 -11.92
CA GLY A 86 10.71 37.31 -11.93
C GLY A 86 11.66 37.11 -10.74
N ALA A 87 11.36 36.18 -9.80
CA ALA A 87 12.29 35.86 -8.73
C ALA A 87 13.59 35.25 -9.27
N ILE A 88 14.69 35.49 -8.55
CA ILE A 88 16.00 34.92 -8.87
C ILE A 88 16.23 33.66 -8.05
N VAL A 89 16.65 32.59 -8.72
CA VAL A 89 17.04 31.31 -8.15
C VAL A 89 18.52 31.09 -8.44
N ASP A 90 19.34 31.03 -7.39
CA ASP A 90 20.79 30.87 -7.42
C ASP A 90 21.16 29.46 -6.95
N ILE A 91 21.48 28.59 -7.91
CA ILE A 91 21.88 27.20 -7.64
C ILE A 91 23.37 27.07 -7.91
N ARG A 92 24.10 26.52 -6.94
CA ARG A 92 25.48 26.08 -7.10
C ARG A 92 25.57 24.62 -6.68
N VAL A 93 26.14 23.78 -7.56
CA VAL A 93 26.15 22.33 -7.38
C VAL A 93 27.44 21.72 -7.92
N PRO A 94 28.00 20.69 -7.27
CA PRO A 94 29.07 19.88 -7.84
C PRO A 94 28.65 19.27 -9.19
N SER A 95 29.44 19.53 -10.23
CA SER A 95 29.16 19.03 -11.58
C SER A 95 29.73 17.65 -11.81
N THR A 96 29.00 16.83 -12.57
CA THR A 96 29.49 15.56 -13.14
C THR A 96 30.70 15.73 -14.06
N ASP A 97 31.02 16.95 -14.46
CA ASP A 97 32.25 17.29 -15.17
C ASP A 97 33.52 17.25 -14.28
N GLY A 98 33.38 17.02 -12.96
CA GLY A 98 34.48 16.90 -12.01
C GLY A 98 34.25 15.84 -10.92
N ARG A 99 35.28 15.53 -10.13
CA ARG A 99 35.23 14.44 -9.15
C ARG A 99 34.30 14.70 -7.96
N GLY A 100 34.00 15.97 -7.68
CA GLY A 100 33.18 16.37 -6.55
C GLY A 100 31.76 15.83 -6.57
N ALA A 101 31.17 15.65 -7.76
CA ALA A 101 29.83 15.07 -7.88
C ALA A 101 29.73 13.64 -7.32
N PHE A 102 30.85 12.90 -7.22
CA PHE A 102 30.88 11.49 -6.83
C PHE A 102 31.66 11.21 -5.53
N GLN A 103 32.28 12.22 -4.93
CA GLN A 103 33.15 12.03 -3.75
C GLN A 103 32.37 11.96 -2.44
N ASP A 104 31.27 12.71 -2.35
CA ASP A 104 30.43 12.76 -1.16
C ASP A 104 29.46 11.57 -1.19
N PRO A 105 29.47 10.70 -0.15
CA PRO A 105 28.63 9.49 -0.13
C PRO A 105 27.13 9.79 0.00
N THR A 106 26.74 11.04 0.26
CA THR A 106 25.35 11.47 0.41
C THR A 106 24.79 12.10 -0.86
N HIS A 107 25.59 12.29 -1.91
CA HIS A 107 25.09 12.70 -3.21
C HIS A 107 24.27 11.57 -3.84
N ILE A 108 23.02 11.88 -4.19
CA ILE A 108 22.08 10.92 -4.76
C ILE A 108 21.43 11.42 -6.06
N SER A 109 21.63 12.69 -6.41
CA SER A 109 21.29 13.22 -7.72
C SER A 109 22.45 14.00 -8.33
N TYR A 110 22.62 13.84 -9.65
CA TYR A 110 23.79 14.32 -10.37
C TYR A 110 23.43 15.42 -11.36
N TRP A 111 24.23 16.48 -11.38
CA TRP A 111 23.98 17.72 -12.12
C TRP A 111 25.18 18.12 -12.99
N ASN A 112 24.92 18.91 -14.02
CA ASN A 112 25.92 19.62 -14.82
C ASN A 112 25.25 20.81 -15.52
N ALA A 113 26.00 21.59 -16.30
CA ALA A 113 25.48 22.74 -17.02
C ALA A 113 24.22 22.41 -17.86
N ASN A 114 24.23 21.28 -18.56
CA ASN A 114 23.13 20.86 -19.44
C ASN A 114 21.88 20.42 -18.68
N SER A 115 22.01 20.07 -17.39
CA SER A 115 20.87 19.68 -16.56
C SER A 115 19.85 20.82 -16.46
N PHE A 116 20.31 22.07 -16.47
CA PHE A 116 19.45 23.25 -16.39
C PHE A 116 18.70 23.56 -17.69
N PHE A 117 19.14 23.02 -18.83
CA PHE A 117 18.48 23.22 -20.13
C PHE A 117 17.07 22.62 -20.17
N TYR A 118 16.82 21.56 -19.41
CA TYR A 118 15.51 20.92 -19.27
C TYR A 118 14.47 21.82 -18.59
N TYR A 119 14.88 22.89 -17.91
CA TYR A 119 13.98 23.75 -17.16
C TYR A 119 13.85 25.17 -17.76
N SER A 120 14.64 25.47 -18.79
CA SER A 120 14.84 26.82 -19.31
C SER A 120 14.16 27.07 -20.66
N LEU A 121 13.64 28.28 -20.86
CA LEU A 121 12.98 28.71 -22.10
C LEU A 121 13.94 28.83 -23.30
N GLU A 122 15.22 29.06 -23.04
CA GLU A 122 16.29 29.16 -24.04
C GLU A 122 16.51 27.83 -24.78
N HIS A 123 16.04 26.72 -24.19
CA HIS A 123 16.19 25.36 -24.71
C HIS A 123 14.82 24.67 -24.87
N PRO A 124 13.96 25.14 -25.80
CA PRO A 124 12.55 24.75 -25.87
C PRO A 124 12.33 23.25 -26.12
N ALA A 125 13.24 22.57 -26.85
CA ALA A 125 13.16 21.13 -27.07
C ALA A 125 13.38 20.33 -25.77
N TYR A 126 14.38 20.73 -24.97
CA TYR A 126 14.66 20.13 -23.67
C TYR A 126 13.54 20.42 -22.66
N LEU A 127 13.03 21.66 -22.64
CA LEU A 127 11.90 22.04 -21.79
C LEU A 127 10.61 21.28 -22.15
N ALA A 128 10.30 21.13 -23.44
CA ALA A 128 9.15 20.35 -23.88
C ALA A 128 9.26 18.88 -23.47
N LEU A 129 10.46 18.31 -23.51
CA LEU A 129 10.73 16.96 -23.05
C LEU A 129 10.56 16.84 -21.52
N CYS A 130 11.13 17.78 -20.76
CA CYS A 130 11.02 17.81 -19.30
C CYS A 130 9.56 17.94 -18.82
N ARG A 131 8.74 18.71 -19.55
CA ARG A 131 7.30 18.83 -19.27
C ARG A 131 6.55 17.50 -19.41
N LYS A 132 6.94 16.64 -20.36
CA LYS A 132 6.39 15.28 -20.47
C LYS A 132 6.77 14.41 -19.29
N TYR A 133 7.89 14.71 -18.62
CA TYR A 133 8.32 14.00 -17.42
C TYR A 133 7.65 14.53 -16.14
N GLY A 134 6.88 15.63 -16.22
CA GLY A 134 6.12 16.16 -15.09
C GLY A 134 6.60 17.52 -14.55
N PHE A 135 7.57 18.17 -15.18
CA PHE A 135 7.93 19.55 -14.85
C PHE A 135 6.83 20.53 -15.30
N ARG A 136 6.39 21.41 -14.40
CA ARG A 136 5.26 22.35 -14.63
C ARG A 136 5.71 23.77 -14.91
N GLY A 137 6.97 24.09 -14.64
CA GLY A 137 7.48 25.45 -14.66
C GLY A 137 8.15 25.90 -15.95
N ALA A 138 8.83 27.04 -15.83
CA ALA A 138 9.77 27.57 -16.80
C ALA A 138 10.70 28.58 -16.11
N PHE A 139 11.97 28.59 -16.51
CA PHE A 139 12.95 29.57 -16.09
C PHE A 139 13.62 30.24 -17.29
N ARG A 140 14.23 31.40 -17.09
CA ARG A 140 15.24 31.98 -17.99
C ARG A 140 16.62 31.87 -17.37
N ILE A 141 17.62 31.49 -18.13
CA ILE A 141 19.00 31.44 -17.66
C ILE A 141 19.59 32.85 -17.73
N LYS A 142 19.82 33.47 -16.58
CA LYS A 142 20.48 34.78 -16.47
C LYS A 142 21.99 34.67 -16.56
N SER A 143 22.55 33.62 -15.94
CA SER A 143 23.95 33.26 -16.09
C SER A 143 24.13 31.78 -15.80
N LEU A 144 25.08 31.16 -16.46
CA LEU A 144 25.50 29.78 -16.23
C LEU A 144 27.02 29.74 -16.37
N SER A 145 27.70 29.34 -15.31
CA SER A 145 29.17 29.30 -15.28
C SER A 145 29.66 28.04 -14.59
N SER A 146 30.89 27.64 -14.90
CA SER A 146 31.57 26.54 -14.23
C SER A 146 32.88 27.03 -13.65
N SER A 147 33.22 26.55 -12.46
CA SER A 147 34.49 26.84 -11.80
C SER A 147 35.11 25.53 -11.31
N ALA A 148 36.43 25.42 -11.43
CA ALA A 148 37.18 24.26 -10.98
C ALA A 148 38.12 24.67 -9.84
N THR A 149 38.15 23.89 -8.76
CA THR A 149 39.19 24.01 -7.74
C THR A 149 40.49 23.36 -8.21
N PRO A 150 41.66 23.66 -7.58
CA PRO A 150 42.92 22.96 -7.87
C PRO A 150 42.82 21.43 -7.72
N ASP A 151 41.88 21.00 -6.88
CA ASP A 151 41.53 19.61 -6.61
C ASP A 151 40.56 19.01 -7.65
N GLN A 152 40.40 19.60 -8.84
CA GLN A 152 39.50 19.11 -9.90
C GLN A 152 38.03 18.92 -9.45
N VAL A 153 37.61 19.63 -8.40
CA VAL A 153 36.20 19.72 -8.04
C VAL A 153 35.59 20.82 -8.90
N VAL A 154 34.75 20.43 -9.84
CA VAL A 154 34.03 21.35 -10.72
C VAL A 154 32.67 21.65 -10.11
N HIS A 155 32.35 22.93 -9.93
CA HIS A 155 31.01 23.39 -9.60
C HIS A 155 30.40 24.09 -10.80
N VAL A 156 29.12 23.84 -11.03
CA VAL A 156 28.28 24.66 -11.89
C VAL A 156 27.50 25.63 -11.00
N GLN A 157 27.48 26.90 -11.38
CA GLN A 157 26.59 27.89 -10.78
C GLN A 157 25.68 28.47 -11.86
N VAL A 158 24.38 28.48 -11.58
CA VAL A 158 23.34 29.02 -12.46
C VAL A 158 22.48 30.03 -11.71
N LEU A 159 22.22 31.16 -12.37
CA LEU A 159 21.20 32.11 -11.95
C LEU A 159 20.01 31.98 -12.90
N LEU A 160 18.87 31.59 -12.34
CA LEU A 160 17.62 31.39 -13.07
C LEU A 160 16.62 32.48 -12.68
N GLU A 161 15.94 33.08 -13.66
CA GLU A 161 14.79 33.95 -13.44
C GLU A 161 13.51 33.14 -13.62
N VAL A 162 12.63 33.16 -12.62
CA VAL A 162 11.39 32.37 -12.63
C VAL A 162 10.39 32.96 -13.61
N VAL A 163 9.91 32.16 -14.57
CA VAL A 163 8.87 32.56 -15.50
C VAL A 163 7.54 31.92 -15.10
N LYS A 164 6.57 32.77 -14.81
CA LYS A 164 5.17 32.38 -14.58
C LYS A 164 4.33 32.68 -15.83
N PRO A 165 3.27 31.91 -16.10
CA PRO A 165 2.29 32.25 -17.13
C PRO A 165 1.76 33.68 -16.89
N ALA A 166 1.54 34.45 -17.96
CA ALA A 166 1.01 35.81 -17.84
C ALA A 166 -0.34 35.79 -17.08
N GLY A 167 -0.36 36.41 -15.90
CA GLY A 167 -1.51 36.41 -14.98
C GLY A 167 -1.18 36.56 -13.48
N SER A 168 0.08 36.71 -13.07
CA SER A 168 0.48 36.76 -11.65
C SER A 168 1.33 37.97 -11.26
N GLN A 169 0.87 39.19 -11.56
CA GLN A 169 1.30 40.39 -10.84
C GLN A 169 0.09 40.99 -10.13
N ALA A 170 0.21 41.13 -8.82
CA ALA A 170 -0.78 41.75 -7.96
C ALA A 170 -0.78 43.27 -8.21
N ASP A 171 -1.82 43.78 -8.88
CA ASP A 171 -2.47 45.02 -8.49
C ASP A 171 -3.92 45.07 -8.99
N THR A 172 -4.80 45.53 -8.10
CA THR A 172 -6.23 45.86 -8.25
C THR A 172 -6.97 45.42 -9.54
N GLY A 173 -7.74 44.34 -9.46
CA GLY A 173 -8.66 43.97 -10.53
C GLY A 173 -9.22 42.54 -10.42
N ALA A 174 -9.95 42.25 -9.34
CA ALA A 174 -10.92 41.17 -9.39
C ALA A 174 -11.91 41.48 -10.53
N ASP A 175 -11.97 40.64 -11.58
CA ASP A 175 -13.21 40.30 -12.32
C ASP A 175 -13.01 39.63 -13.69
N ALA A 176 -11.80 39.57 -14.26
CA ALA A 176 -11.67 39.07 -15.65
C ALA A 176 -11.24 37.60 -15.82
N GLN A 177 -10.53 36.98 -14.87
CA GLN A 177 -10.11 35.57 -14.96
C GLN A 177 -10.95 34.58 -14.13
N SER A 178 -11.82 35.08 -13.23
CA SER A 178 -12.86 34.25 -12.62
C SER A 178 -13.95 33.90 -13.63
N SER A 179 -14.20 34.77 -14.64
CA SER A 179 -15.32 34.62 -15.58
C SER A 179 -15.14 33.49 -16.61
N VAL A 180 -13.91 33.16 -17.01
CA VAL A 180 -13.64 32.10 -18.01
C VAL A 180 -13.54 30.70 -17.37
N ARG A 181 -13.17 30.62 -16.08
CA ARG A 181 -13.17 29.34 -15.33
C ARG A 181 -14.50 29.08 -14.64
N SER A 182 -15.18 30.13 -14.17
CA SER A 182 -16.60 30.05 -13.80
C SER A 182 -17.46 29.70 -15.01
N SER A 183 -17.08 30.05 -16.26
CA SER A 183 -17.84 29.62 -17.44
C SER A 183 -17.67 28.13 -17.78
N ALA A 184 -16.54 27.48 -17.46
CA ALA A 184 -16.35 26.04 -17.69
C ALA A 184 -17.08 25.22 -16.61
N LEU A 185 -16.97 25.62 -15.34
CA LEU A 185 -17.78 25.06 -14.25
C LEU A 185 -19.27 25.36 -14.46
N ALA A 186 -19.66 26.57 -14.87
CA ALA A 186 -21.05 26.90 -15.18
C ALA A 186 -21.54 26.19 -16.45
N ALA A 187 -20.71 26.00 -17.48
CA ALA A 187 -21.05 25.20 -18.65
C ALA A 187 -21.19 23.73 -18.31
N ALA A 188 -20.33 23.20 -17.43
CA ALA A 188 -20.45 21.87 -16.86
C ALA A 188 -21.75 21.76 -16.04
N LEU A 189 -21.96 22.60 -15.03
CA LEU A 189 -23.17 22.61 -14.20
C LEU A 189 -24.45 22.90 -15.03
N ALA A 190 -24.37 23.64 -16.14
CA ALA A 190 -25.46 23.86 -17.11
C ALA A 190 -25.63 22.71 -18.11
N ALA A 191 -24.60 21.95 -18.43
CA ALA A 191 -24.71 20.68 -19.15
C ALA A 191 -25.37 19.62 -18.25
N VAL A 192 -25.02 19.60 -16.97
CA VAL A 192 -25.71 18.82 -15.92
C VAL A 192 -27.18 19.27 -15.79
N ALA A 193 -27.49 20.56 -16.00
CA ALA A 193 -28.87 21.07 -15.90
C ALA A 193 -29.73 20.70 -17.11
N ARG A 194 -29.09 20.37 -18.24
CA ARG A 194 -29.71 19.90 -19.48
C ARG A 194 -29.78 18.38 -19.58
N PHE A 195 -29.29 17.67 -18.57
CA PHE A 195 -29.39 16.22 -18.50
C PHE A 195 -30.82 15.81 -18.12
N ASP A 196 -31.71 15.74 -19.11
CA ASP A 196 -33.08 15.30 -18.94
C ASP A 196 -33.12 13.76 -19.04
N GLY A 197 -32.93 13.12 -17.89
CA GLY A 197 -33.03 11.66 -17.76
C GLY A 197 -34.46 11.22 -18.03
N GLY A 198 -34.77 10.87 -19.28
CA GLY A 198 -36.07 10.38 -19.75
C GLY A 198 -36.54 9.05 -19.15
N THR A 199 -35.86 8.56 -18.12
CA THR A 199 -36.21 7.46 -17.23
C THR A 199 -35.75 7.88 -15.84
N ALA A 200 -36.57 7.65 -14.79
CA ALA A 200 -36.31 8.08 -13.40
C ALA A 200 -34.81 8.10 -13.06
N VAL A 201 -34.26 9.31 -12.82
CA VAL A 201 -32.82 9.50 -12.57
C VAL A 201 -32.39 8.57 -11.44
N PRO A 202 -31.38 7.71 -11.64
CA PRO A 202 -30.86 6.87 -10.58
C PRO A 202 -30.51 7.72 -9.35
N GLU A 203 -30.95 7.28 -8.19
CA GLU A 203 -30.86 8.03 -6.93
C GLU A 203 -29.45 8.58 -6.65
N ARG A 204 -28.40 7.78 -6.93
CA ARG A 204 -26.99 8.19 -6.81
C ARG A 204 -26.65 9.37 -7.71
N LEU A 205 -27.08 9.34 -8.97
CA LEU A 205 -26.83 10.40 -9.93
C LEU A 205 -27.53 11.69 -9.52
N GLY A 206 -28.80 11.61 -9.12
CA GLY A 206 -29.57 12.77 -8.66
C GLY A 206 -28.92 13.49 -7.48
N LEU A 207 -28.51 12.73 -6.46
CA LEU A 207 -27.84 13.29 -5.29
C LEU A 207 -26.44 13.82 -5.62
N ALA A 208 -25.70 13.15 -6.51
CA ALA A 208 -24.40 13.63 -6.96
C ALA A 208 -24.51 14.98 -7.71
N MET A 209 -25.54 15.15 -8.53
CA MET A 209 -25.82 16.42 -9.22
C MET A 209 -26.16 17.55 -8.26
N GLU A 210 -26.92 17.27 -7.19
CA GLU A 210 -27.24 18.23 -6.13
C GLU A 210 -25.97 18.69 -5.41
N LEU A 211 -25.15 17.73 -4.95
CA LEU A 211 -23.91 18.02 -4.22
C LEU A 211 -22.89 18.77 -5.06
N ALA A 212 -22.73 18.43 -6.35
CA ALA A 212 -21.78 19.09 -7.25
C ALA A 212 -22.08 20.60 -7.44
N ARG A 213 -23.31 21.04 -7.16
CA ARG A 213 -23.76 22.44 -7.26
C ARG A 213 -23.77 23.19 -5.93
N ALA A 214 -23.56 22.48 -4.83
CA ALA A 214 -23.83 23.03 -3.51
C ALA A 214 -22.79 24.10 -3.13
N THR A 215 -23.26 25.29 -2.80
CA THR A 215 -22.45 26.33 -2.14
C THR A 215 -22.13 25.90 -0.69
N PRO A 216 -21.18 26.58 0.00
CA PRO A 216 -20.89 26.29 1.40
C PRO A 216 -22.12 26.36 2.33
N ASP A 217 -23.05 27.29 2.08
CA ASP A 217 -24.31 27.38 2.84
C ASP A 217 -25.27 26.24 2.52
N GLN A 218 -25.36 25.84 1.24
CA GLN A 218 -26.18 24.71 0.83
C GLN A 218 -25.63 23.38 1.36
N LEU A 219 -24.31 23.20 1.42
CA LEU A 219 -23.69 22.03 2.06
C LEU A 219 -23.97 22.00 3.56
N ARG A 220 -23.98 23.15 4.24
CA ARG A 220 -24.39 23.23 5.66
C ARG A 220 -25.86 22.87 5.85
N ALA A 221 -26.75 23.40 5.01
CA ALA A 221 -28.18 23.07 5.03
C ALA A 221 -28.42 21.59 4.73
N PHE A 222 -27.71 21.03 3.75
CA PHE A 222 -27.71 19.61 3.41
C PHE A 222 -27.36 18.75 4.64
N CYS A 223 -26.29 19.11 5.36
CA CYS A 223 -25.85 18.42 6.57
C CYS A 223 -26.84 18.53 7.74
N ALA A 224 -27.76 19.50 7.72
CA ALA A 224 -28.80 19.68 8.73
C ALA A 224 -30.14 19.00 8.33
N SER A 225 -30.19 18.32 7.19
CA SER A 225 -31.38 17.66 6.66
C SER A 225 -31.24 16.13 6.67
N ASP A 226 -32.36 15.42 6.54
CA ASP A 226 -32.37 13.96 6.42
C ASP A 226 -31.63 13.44 5.16
N ALA A 227 -31.31 14.32 4.20
CA ALA A 227 -30.56 13.95 3.01
C ALA A 227 -29.12 13.52 3.32
N VAL A 228 -28.54 13.95 4.45
CA VAL A 228 -27.21 13.51 4.89
C VAL A 228 -27.18 12.01 5.22
N ASP A 229 -28.26 11.48 5.80
CA ASP A 229 -28.36 10.06 6.12
C ASP A 229 -28.52 9.23 4.85
N ARG A 230 -29.29 9.72 3.89
CA ARG A 230 -29.38 9.14 2.55
C ARG A 230 -28.03 9.08 1.85
N TYR A 231 -27.25 10.17 1.93
CA TYR A 231 -25.89 10.20 1.41
C TYR A 231 -24.99 9.16 2.09
N ARG A 232 -25.02 9.08 3.42
CA ARG A 232 -24.22 8.08 4.15
C ARG A 232 -24.60 6.65 3.76
N GLN A 233 -25.88 6.34 3.58
CA GLN A 233 -26.35 5.02 3.15
C GLN A 233 -25.85 4.67 1.75
N LEU A 234 -26.03 5.59 0.78
CA LEU A 234 -25.55 5.40 -0.59
C LEU A 234 -24.02 5.32 -0.65
N LEU A 235 -23.34 6.15 0.15
CA LEU A 235 -21.90 6.13 0.23
C LEU A 235 -21.42 4.82 0.83
N ALA A 236 -22.08 4.25 1.85
CA ALA A 236 -21.72 2.98 2.46
C ALA A 236 -21.92 1.77 1.53
N ALA A 237 -22.91 1.82 0.64
CA ALA A 237 -23.16 0.78 -0.36
C ALA A 237 -22.04 0.75 -1.43
N PRO A 238 -21.71 -0.44 -1.98
CA PRO A 238 -20.78 -0.56 -3.10
C PRO A 238 -21.19 0.33 -4.28
N VAL A 239 -20.19 0.93 -4.94
CA VAL A 239 -20.42 1.62 -6.21
C VAL A 239 -20.75 0.55 -7.26
N PRO A 240 -21.85 0.68 -8.03
CA PRO A 240 -22.20 -0.28 -9.08
C PRO A 240 -21.06 -0.47 -10.08
N VAL A 241 -20.80 -1.72 -10.44
CA VAL A 241 -19.88 -2.05 -11.54
C VAL A 241 -20.60 -1.78 -12.86
N GLY A 242 -20.04 -0.91 -13.71
CA GLY A 242 -20.67 -0.54 -14.98
C GLY A 242 -21.73 0.55 -14.82
N LEU A 243 -21.27 1.79 -14.60
CA LEU A 243 -22.12 2.98 -14.67
C LEU A 243 -22.79 3.09 -16.05
N GLY A 244 -24.03 3.56 -16.11
CA GLY A 244 -24.69 3.91 -17.36
C GLY A 244 -24.04 5.11 -18.06
N GLU A 245 -24.36 5.33 -19.33
CA GLU A 245 -23.79 6.41 -20.16
C GLU A 245 -23.93 7.79 -19.50
N ALA A 246 -25.06 8.02 -18.83
CA ALA A 246 -25.34 9.22 -18.05
C ALA A 246 -24.33 9.47 -16.92
N GLU A 247 -24.10 8.45 -16.09
CA GLU A 247 -23.23 8.53 -14.92
C GLU A 247 -21.76 8.62 -15.34
N GLN A 248 -21.37 7.92 -16.41
CA GLN A 248 -20.04 8.04 -17.01
C GLN A 248 -19.77 9.44 -17.57
N SER A 249 -20.75 10.00 -18.29
CA SER A 249 -20.67 11.36 -18.83
C SER A 249 -20.53 12.39 -17.70
N PHE A 250 -21.32 12.25 -16.63
CA PHE A 250 -21.24 13.11 -15.46
C PHE A 250 -19.91 12.96 -14.72
N CYS A 251 -19.39 11.75 -14.56
CA CYS A 251 -18.08 11.51 -13.96
C CYS A 251 -16.93 12.15 -14.75
N SER A 252 -16.98 12.06 -16.08
CA SER A 252 -16.00 12.68 -16.98
C SER A 252 -16.02 14.20 -16.84
N LEU A 253 -17.21 14.77 -16.74
CA LEU A 253 -17.39 16.20 -16.51
C LEU A 253 -16.84 16.67 -15.15
N LEU A 254 -17.09 15.90 -14.08
CA LEU A 254 -16.52 16.17 -12.77
C LEU A 254 -14.99 16.13 -12.79
N GLU A 255 -14.38 15.24 -13.58
CA GLU A 255 -12.91 15.17 -13.76
C GLU A 255 -12.37 16.39 -14.50
N GLU A 256 -13.07 16.86 -15.53
CA GLU A 256 -12.69 18.08 -16.24
C GLU A 256 -12.72 19.32 -15.34
N VAL A 257 -13.72 19.39 -14.46
CA VAL A 257 -13.88 20.42 -13.42
C VAL A 257 -12.78 20.33 -12.36
N TYR A 258 -12.31 19.12 -12.04
CA TYR A 258 -11.29 18.88 -11.03
C TYR A 258 -9.88 19.43 -11.40
N ARG A 259 -9.70 20.01 -12.60
CA ARG A 259 -8.44 20.62 -13.04
C ARG A 259 -8.04 21.84 -12.18
N ASP A 260 -6.74 22.14 -12.19
CA ASP A 260 -6.15 23.25 -11.43
C ASP A 260 -6.84 24.60 -11.72
N GLY A 261 -7.29 25.29 -10.65
CA GLY A 261 -7.78 26.67 -10.73
C GLY A 261 -9.21 26.95 -10.23
N ILE A 262 -9.93 25.96 -9.70
CA ILE A 262 -11.22 26.15 -9.02
C ILE A 262 -11.07 26.28 -7.49
N ALA A 263 -12.04 26.91 -6.82
CA ALA A 263 -11.96 27.16 -5.39
C ALA A 263 -12.03 25.85 -4.57
N ARG A 264 -11.38 25.81 -3.40
CA ARG A 264 -11.29 24.59 -2.57
C ARG A 264 -12.65 24.03 -2.14
N HIS A 265 -13.65 24.88 -1.94
CA HIS A 265 -15.00 24.45 -1.58
C HIS A 265 -15.75 23.82 -2.77
N GLU A 266 -15.54 24.31 -3.99
CA GLU A 266 -16.08 23.71 -5.22
C GLU A 266 -15.43 22.34 -5.48
N GLN A 267 -14.13 22.21 -5.20
CA GLN A 267 -13.42 20.93 -5.25
C GLN A 267 -14.02 19.91 -4.27
N LEU A 268 -14.30 20.33 -3.04
CA LEU A 268 -14.92 19.47 -2.03
C LEU A 268 -16.32 19.01 -2.47
N ALA A 269 -17.16 19.92 -2.96
CA ALA A 269 -18.49 19.61 -3.48
C ALA A 269 -18.45 18.58 -4.61
N CYS A 270 -17.54 18.77 -5.58
CA CYS A 270 -17.32 17.83 -6.67
C CYS A 270 -16.80 16.47 -6.17
N GLN A 271 -15.93 16.45 -5.18
CA GLN A 271 -15.42 15.21 -4.58
C GLN A 271 -16.54 14.43 -3.89
N LEU A 272 -17.37 15.10 -3.08
CA LEU A 272 -18.51 14.47 -2.40
C LEU A 272 -19.49 13.85 -3.40
N ALA A 273 -19.76 14.55 -4.50
CA ALA A 273 -20.57 14.03 -5.61
C ALA A 273 -19.92 12.81 -6.29
N ALA A 274 -18.63 12.91 -6.60
CA ALA A 274 -17.90 11.85 -7.31
C ALA A 274 -17.81 10.55 -6.50
N LEU A 275 -17.68 10.62 -5.17
CA LEU A 275 -17.62 9.46 -4.28
C LEU A 275 -18.90 8.60 -4.29
N LEU A 276 -20.04 9.14 -4.74
CA LEU A 276 -21.27 8.36 -4.94
C LEU A 276 -21.23 7.49 -6.19
N LEU A 277 -20.37 7.82 -7.15
CA LEU A 277 -20.39 7.28 -8.50
C LEU A 277 -19.14 6.49 -8.86
N LYS A 278 -17.99 6.76 -8.21
CA LYS A 278 -16.75 6.03 -8.47
C LYS A 278 -15.91 5.85 -7.20
N PRO A 279 -15.04 4.83 -7.17
CA PRO A 279 -14.09 4.65 -6.09
C PRO A 279 -13.16 5.86 -5.91
N ALA A 280 -12.79 6.14 -4.65
CA ALA A 280 -12.00 7.32 -4.31
C ALA A 280 -10.62 7.34 -4.99
N HIS A 281 -9.98 6.18 -5.20
CA HIS A 281 -8.66 6.08 -5.85
C HIS A 281 -8.67 6.35 -7.35
N HIS A 282 -9.85 6.53 -7.97
CA HIS A 282 -9.98 7.05 -9.34
C HIS A 282 -10.07 8.57 -9.37
N LEU A 283 -10.18 9.23 -8.22
CA LEU A 283 -10.19 10.68 -8.10
C LEU A 283 -8.77 11.19 -7.85
N PRO A 284 -8.45 12.42 -8.28
CA PRO A 284 -7.15 12.99 -7.92
C PRO A 284 -7.06 13.20 -6.41
N ALA A 285 -5.87 13.01 -5.84
CA ALA A 285 -5.63 13.04 -4.40
C ALA A 285 -5.68 14.46 -3.80
N ARG A 286 -6.85 15.12 -3.81
CA ARG A 286 -7.13 16.36 -3.06
C ARG A 286 -8.30 16.10 -2.14
N PHE A 287 -8.07 16.19 -0.84
CA PHE A 287 -9.03 15.68 0.13
C PHE A 287 -9.84 16.77 0.83
N ASN A 288 -9.33 18.00 0.92
CA ASN A 288 -10.01 19.18 1.48
C ASN A 288 -10.77 18.91 2.80
N LEU A 289 -10.25 18.00 3.62
CA LEU A 289 -10.90 17.53 4.86
C LEU A 289 -11.14 18.66 5.86
N ASP A 290 -10.26 19.66 5.90
CA ASP A 290 -10.37 20.86 6.74
C ASP A 290 -11.63 21.71 6.43
N LEU A 291 -12.25 21.52 5.26
CA LEU A 291 -13.48 22.21 4.86
C LEU A 291 -14.74 21.35 5.08
N LEU A 292 -14.58 20.08 5.46
CA LEU A 292 -15.67 19.12 5.52
C LEU A 292 -16.53 19.31 6.79
N PRO A 293 -17.86 19.46 6.66
CA PRO A 293 -18.75 19.49 7.82
C PRO A 293 -18.71 18.17 8.61
N ALA A 294 -18.76 18.25 9.95
CA ALA A 294 -18.67 17.11 10.86
C ALA A 294 -19.58 15.91 10.48
N PRO A 295 -20.88 16.10 10.13
CA PRO A 295 -21.76 15.00 9.74
C PRO A 295 -21.25 14.13 8.57
N LEU A 296 -20.37 14.66 7.71
CA LEU A 296 -19.88 13.94 6.53
C LEU A 296 -18.52 13.24 6.77
N VAL A 297 -17.84 13.52 7.87
CA VAL A 297 -16.45 13.08 8.12
C VAL A 297 -16.32 11.56 8.10
N ASP A 298 -17.16 10.85 8.85
CA ASP A 298 -17.09 9.39 8.96
C ASP A 298 -17.26 8.70 7.59
N GLY A 299 -18.31 9.06 6.86
CA GLY A 299 -18.58 8.52 5.53
C GLY A 299 -17.47 8.85 4.54
N PHE A 300 -16.94 10.07 4.59
CA PHE A 300 -15.84 10.50 3.73
C PHE A 300 -14.56 9.70 3.99
N VAL A 301 -14.18 9.50 5.25
CA VAL A 301 -13.01 8.68 5.62
C VAL A 301 -13.21 7.23 5.17
N ALA A 302 -14.40 6.66 5.44
CA ALA A 302 -14.72 5.29 5.03
C ALA A 302 -14.65 5.11 3.50
N ALA A 303 -15.12 6.09 2.72
CA ALA A 303 -15.07 6.06 1.27
C ALA A 303 -13.63 6.13 0.73
N ASN A 304 -12.77 6.96 1.33
CA ASN A 304 -11.35 7.05 0.94
C ASN A 304 -10.54 5.80 1.33
N CYS A 305 -10.97 5.04 2.34
CA CYS A 305 -10.32 3.79 2.74
C CYS A 305 -10.96 2.54 2.12
N ARG A 306 -12.00 2.68 1.29
CA ARG A 306 -12.73 1.54 0.76
C ARG A 306 -11.85 0.71 -0.18
N ALA A 307 -11.69 -0.57 0.15
CA ALA A 307 -11.07 -1.52 -0.76
C ALA A 307 -12.00 -1.80 -1.96
N PRO A 308 -11.47 -1.85 -3.20
CA PRO A 308 -12.24 -2.29 -4.35
C PRO A 308 -12.74 -3.72 -4.16
N VAL A 309 -13.93 -3.98 -4.69
CA VAL A 309 -14.56 -5.30 -4.70
C VAL A 309 -13.68 -6.30 -5.48
N PHE A 310 -13.14 -5.85 -6.61
CA PHE A 310 -11.97 -6.40 -7.32
C PHE A 310 -11.35 -5.26 -8.15
N PHE A 311 -10.09 -5.42 -8.59
CA PHE A 311 -9.45 -4.48 -9.51
C PHE A 311 -9.83 -4.83 -10.95
N SER A 312 -10.15 -3.82 -11.75
CA SER A 312 -10.72 -3.99 -13.10
C SER A 312 -9.82 -3.44 -14.20
N GLN A 313 -8.92 -2.50 -13.89
CA GLN A 313 -8.03 -1.86 -14.84
C GLN A 313 -6.54 -2.17 -14.59
N PRO A 314 -5.71 -2.33 -15.64
CA PRO A 314 -4.26 -2.45 -15.46
C PRO A 314 -3.66 -1.30 -14.65
N GLY A 315 -2.73 -1.65 -13.75
CA GLY A 315 -2.06 -0.77 -12.79
C GLY A 315 -2.94 -0.24 -11.66
N GLU A 316 -4.19 -0.68 -11.55
CA GLU A 316 -5.14 -0.11 -10.58
C GLU A 316 -4.78 -0.45 -9.14
N SER A 317 -4.25 -1.64 -8.86
CA SER A 317 -3.84 -2.01 -7.50
C SER A 317 -2.67 -1.16 -6.98
N ASP A 318 -1.72 -0.83 -7.86
CA ASP A 318 -0.62 0.10 -7.54
C ASP A 318 -1.15 1.52 -7.33
N ARG A 319 -2.03 2.01 -8.21
CA ARG A 319 -2.69 3.33 -8.03
C ARG A 319 -3.48 3.40 -6.73
N TYR A 320 -4.17 2.33 -6.35
CA TYR A 320 -4.90 2.25 -5.07
C TYR A 320 -3.95 2.34 -3.88
N ALA A 321 -2.83 1.61 -3.89
CA ALA A 321 -1.83 1.70 -2.83
C ALA A 321 -1.20 3.09 -2.72
N ASP A 322 -0.88 3.72 -3.87
CA ASP A 322 -0.33 5.07 -3.92
C ASP A 322 -1.34 6.10 -3.37
N PHE A 323 -2.60 6.01 -3.79
CA PHE A 323 -3.70 6.85 -3.30
C PHE A 323 -3.88 6.71 -1.79
N LEU A 324 -3.94 5.48 -1.29
CA LEU A 324 -4.16 5.22 0.12
C LEU A 324 -2.98 5.70 0.97
N THR A 325 -1.76 5.57 0.47
CA THR A 325 -0.55 6.14 1.11
C THR A 325 -0.66 7.66 1.20
N ALA A 326 -1.05 8.33 0.11
CA ALA A 326 -1.23 9.77 0.09
C ALA A 326 -2.35 10.24 1.03
N TRP A 327 -3.47 9.52 1.07
CA TRP A 327 -4.59 9.79 1.97
C TRP A 327 -4.18 9.69 3.44
N LEU A 328 -3.52 8.60 3.84
CA LEU A 328 -3.09 8.43 5.24
C LEU A 328 -1.96 9.38 5.62
N SER A 329 -1.05 9.70 4.68
CA SER A 329 -0.05 10.74 4.90
C SER A 329 -0.70 12.11 5.13
N TYR A 330 -1.75 12.45 4.38
CA TYR A 330 -2.50 13.69 4.55
C TYR A 330 -3.21 13.75 5.91
N LEU A 331 -3.86 12.65 6.31
CA LEU A 331 -4.52 12.55 7.62
C LEU A 331 -3.52 12.64 8.78
N ASP A 332 -2.40 11.89 8.73
CA ASP A 332 -1.32 11.95 9.72
C ASP A 332 -0.74 13.37 9.83
N HIS A 333 -0.42 14.01 8.71
CA HIS A 333 0.10 15.38 8.71
C HIS A 333 -0.88 16.39 9.30
N GLY A 334 -2.18 16.29 8.95
CA GLY A 334 -3.19 17.17 9.51
C GLY A 334 -3.43 16.97 11.00
N LEU A 335 -3.29 15.74 11.52
CA LEU A 335 -3.33 15.49 12.98
C LEU A 335 -2.17 16.18 13.71
N GLN A 336 -0.99 16.21 13.10
CA GLN A 336 0.19 16.85 13.68
C GLN A 336 0.10 18.39 13.64
N THR A 337 -0.49 18.96 12.57
CA THR A 337 -0.49 20.42 12.35
C THR A 337 -1.75 21.13 12.84
N SER A 338 -2.90 20.44 12.96
CA SER A 338 -4.17 21.05 13.33
C SER A 338 -4.33 21.40 14.81
N GLN A 339 -3.40 20.96 15.67
CA GLN A 339 -3.48 21.14 17.12
C GLN A 339 -4.81 20.62 17.73
N GLY A 340 -5.38 19.56 17.13
CA GLY A 340 -6.62 18.95 17.58
C GLY A 340 -7.91 19.69 17.19
N ARG A 341 -7.83 20.67 16.28
CA ARG A 341 -9.02 21.32 15.70
C ARG A 341 -9.82 20.34 14.85
N GLN A 342 -11.14 20.48 14.84
CA GLN A 342 -12.00 19.70 13.96
C GLN A 342 -11.73 20.03 12.48
N PRO A 343 -11.95 19.08 11.55
CA PRO A 343 -12.49 17.72 11.76
C PRO A 343 -11.43 16.63 11.95
N TRP A 344 -10.16 16.99 12.19
CA TRP A 344 -9.05 16.03 12.20
C TRP A 344 -9.19 14.92 13.26
N PRO A 345 -9.50 15.22 14.55
CA PRO A 345 -9.77 14.18 15.54
C PRO A 345 -10.87 13.21 15.13
N GLU A 346 -11.99 13.73 14.61
CA GLU A 346 -13.12 12.92 14.17
C GLU A 346 -12.72 12.00 13.01
N ALA A 347 -11.94 12.51 12.07
CA ALA A 347 -11.45 11.71 10.94
C ALA A 347 -10.49 10.60 11.39
N ALA A 348 -9.60 10.88 12.36
CA ALA A 348 -8.73 9.86 12.94
C ALA A 348 -9.52 8.77 13.65
N PHE A 349 -10.54 9.12 14.43
CA PHE A 349 -11.41 8.14 15.10
C PHE A 349 -12.23 7.32 14.11
N ALA A 350 -12.72 7.93 13.03
CA ALA A 350 -13.39 7.21 11.94
C ALA A 350 -12.42 6.20 11.29
N PHE A 351 -11.19 6.62 10.99
CA PHE A 351 -10.17 5.73 10.44
C PHE A 351 -9.85 4.60 11.42
N ALA A 352 -9.56 4.89 12.68
CA ALA A 352 -9.23 3.89 13.69
C ALA A 352 -10.38 2.91 14.01
N ARG A 353 -11.61 3.22 13.59
CA ARG A 353 -12.77 2.33 13.74
C ARG A 353 -12.98 1.41 12.54
N SER A 354 -12.75 1.89 11.31
CA SER A 354 -13.18 1.14 10.10
C SER A 354 -12.27 1.30 8.87
N GLY A 355 -11.14 2.00 8.98
CA GLY A 355 -10.25 2.30 7.85
C GLY A 355 -9.56 1.06 7.29
N GLN A 356 -10.01 0.56 6.14
CA GLN A 356 -9.42 -0.62 5.50
C GLN A 356 -8.18 -0.26 4.69
N THR A 357 -7.16 -1.12 4.72
CA THR A 357 -5.98 -0.99 3.86
C THR A 357 -5.55 -2.29 3.18
N SER A 358 -6.25 -3.39 3.44
CA SER A 358 -5.95 -4.72 2.88
C SER A 358 -5.94 -4.76 1.35
N GLY A 359 -6.69 -3.89 0.66
CA GLY A 359 -6.62 -3.76 -0.80
C GLY A 359 -5.23 -3.40 -1.34
N SER A 360 -4.39 -2.77 -0.51
CA SER A 360 -3.02 -2.38 -0.91
C SER A 360 -2.07 -3.57 -1.04
N TYR A 361 -2.41 -4.72 -0.44
CA TYR A 361 -1.57 -5.92 -0.50
C TYR A 361 -1.38 -6.45 -1.92
N PHE A 362 -2.32 -6.16 -2.83
CA PHE A 362 -2.31 -6.62 -4.21
C PHE A 362 -1.53 -5.69 -5.14
N SER A 363 -0.81 -4.71 -4.58
CA SER A 363 0.14 -3.85 -5.30
C SER A 363 1.55 -4.45 -5.29
N ARG A 364 2.44 -3.93 -6.14
CA ARG A 364 3.89 -4.14 -6.10
C ARG A 364 4.62 -3.13 -5.21
N ARG A 365 3.90 -2.15 -4.66
CA ARG A 365 4.49 -1.03 -3.90
C ARG A 365 5.14 -1.48 -2.60
N ASN A 366 6.13 -0.71 -2.16
CA ASN A 366 6.60 -0.79 -0.78
C ASN A 366 5.56 -0.13 0.14
N LEU A 367 4.93 -0.93 1.00
CA LEU A 367 3.82 -0.49 1.86
C LEU A 367 4.29 0.03 3.23
N ARG A 368 5.60 0.09 3.49
CA ARG A 368 6.15 0.63 4.74
C ARG A 368 5.68 2.07 5.05
N PRO A 369 5.65 3.02 4.09
CA PRO A 369 5.15 4.37 4.37
C PRO A 369 3.67 4.36 4.78
N LEU A 370 2.84 3.60 4.06
CA LEU A 370 1.42 3.43 4.36
C LEU A 370 1.21 2.87 5.77
N ALA A 371 1.92 1.80 6.13
CA ALA A 371 1.84 1.18 7.44
C ALA A 371 2.26 2.15 8.56
N ARG A 372 3.30 2.96 8.34
CA ARG A 372 3.73 3.98 9.30
C ARG A 372 2.66 5.03 9.56
N HIS A 373 2.06 5.60 8.52
CA HIS A 373 0.99 6.58 8.70
C HIS A 373 -0.24 5.97 9.37
N ARG A 374 -0.63 4.75 8.95
CA ARG A 374 -1.71 4.00 9.59
C ARG A 374 -1.47 3.83 11.09
N ALA A 375 -0.29 3.35 11.49
CA ALA A 375 0.05 3.11 12.87
C ALA A 375 0.01 4.40 13.70
N ARG A 376 0.58 5.50 13.19
CA ARG A 376 0.57 6.81 13.87
C ARG A 376 -0.83 7.36 14.08
N ILE A 377 -1.75 7.18 13.12
CA ILE A 377 -3.15 7.59 13.28
C ILE A 377 -3.82 6.76 14.40
N ILE A 378 -3.60 5.44 14.43
CA ILE A 378 -4.14 4.55 15.47
C ILE A 378 -3.56 4.91 16.85
N GLU A 379 -2.23 5.08 16.96
CA GLU A 379 -1.54 5.47 18.19
C GLU A 379 -2.04 6.83 18.70
N TRP A 380 -2.20 7.81 17.79
CA TRP A 380 -2.77 9.12 18.12
C TRP A 380 -4.19 8.99 18.67
N SER A 381 -5.04 8.18 18.04
CA SER A 381 -6.42 7.95 18.50
C SER A 381 -6.45 7.31 19.89
N LEU A 382 -5.61 6.30 20.14
CA LEU A 382 -5.52 5.64 21.44
C LEU A 382 -5.03 6.60 22.54
N HIS A 383 -3.99 7.39 22.25
CA HIS A 383 -3.52 8.44 23.18
C HIS A 383 -4.61 9.45 23.49
N ARG A 384 -5.37 9.89 22.48
CA ARG A 384 -6.47 10.85 22.67
C ARG A 384 -7.62 10.27 23.50
N LEU A 385 -7.81 8.95 23.46
CA LEU A 385 -8.77 8.21 24.30
C LEU A 385 -8.25 7.93 25.72
N GLY A 386 -7.03 8.36 26.06
CA GLY A 386 -6.44 8.23 27.40
C GLY A 386 -5.67 6.94 27.63
N TYR A 387 -5.42 6.13 26.59
CA TYR A 387 -4.62 4.92 26.72
C TYR A 387 -3.13 5.24 26.89
N ARG A 388 -2.48 4.49 27.80
CA ARG A 388 -1.02 4.53 27.99
C ARG A 388 -0.37 3.43 27.14
N LEU A 389 0.17 3.83 25.99
CA LEU A 389 0.82 2.90 25.05
C LEU A 389 2.15 2.36 25.60
N GLU A 390 2.97 3.24 26.15
CA GLU A 390 4.26 2.87 26.76
C GLU A 390 4.11 2.17 28.11
N HIS A 391 5.00 1.21 28.38
CA HIS A 391 5.06 0.51 29.65
C HIS A 391 6.47 -0.01 29.90
N SER A 392 6.92 0.08 31.16
CA SER A 392 8.21 -0.45 31.58
C SER A 392 7.97 -1.72 32.40
N LEU A 393 8.48 -2.84 31.91
CA LEU A 393 8.41 -4.13 32.61
C LEU A 393 9.55 -4.22 33.64
N PRO A 394 9.33 -4.81 34.83
CA PRO A 394 10.40 -5.03 35.82
C PRO A 394 11.50 -5.92 35.23
N PRO A 395 12.71 -6.02 35.77
CA PRO A 395 13.74 -6.92 35.25
C PRO A 395 13.27 -8.38 35.17
N ARG A 396 13.73 -9.12 34.15
CA ARG A 396 13.39 -10.54 33.95
C ARG A 396 13.78 -11.37 35.18
N ARG A 397 12.95 -12.36 35.53
CA ARG A 397 13.18 -13.29 36.64
C ARG A 397 13.16 -14.73 36.15
N GLY A 398 13.99 -15.57 36.76
CA GLY A 398 14.01 -17.02 36.49
C GLY A 398 14.72 -17.42 35.20
N THR A 399 14.75 -18.73 34.95
CA THR A 399 15.39 -19.31 33.76
C THR A 399 14.37 -19.59 32.66
N THR A 400 13.13 -19.93 32.97
CA THR A 400 12.06 -20.19 31.98
C THR A 400 11.66 -18.94 31.20
N ILE A 401 11.53 -19.05 29.88
CA ILE A 401 11.05 -17.99 28.99
C ILE A 401 9.53 -17.95 29.02
N ARG A 402 8.96 -16.78 29.27
CA ARG A 402 7.51 -16.55 29.17
C ARG A 402 7.14 -16.04 27.78
N LEU A 403 6.55 -16.91 26.98
CA LEU A 403 6.13 -16.62 25.61
C LEU A 403 4.61 -16.44 25.54
N GLY A 404 4.17 -15.24 25.18
CA GLY A 404 2.79 -14.98 24.78
C GLY A 404 2.59 -15.18 23.29
N ILE A 405 1.45 -15.75 22.90
CA ILE A 405 0.99 -15.79 21.51
C ILE A 405 -0.40 -15.16 21.47
N LEU A 406 -0.57 -14.10 20.69
CA LEU A 406 -1.83 -13.42 20.53
C LEU A 406 -2.51 -13.85 19.23
N LEU A 407 -3.71 -14.43 19.35
CA LEU A 407 -4.55 -14.87 18.25
C LEU A 407 -5.85 -14.08 18.23
N LEU A 408 -6.39 -13.88 17.01
CA LEU A 408 -7.77 -13.44 16.89
C LEU A 408 -8.72 -14.53 17.39
N ALA A 409 -8.60 -15.74 16.86
CA ALA A 409 -9.43 -16.89 17.20
C ALA A 409 -8.72 -18.20 16.78
N PHE A 410 -9.24 -19.37 17.21
CA PHE A 410 -8.78 -20.70 16.78
C PHE A 410 -9.51 -21.19 15.51
N LEU A 411 -9.81 -20.25 14.61
CA LEU A 411 -10.45 -20.53 13.33
C LEU A 411 -9.45 -21.17 12.34
N PRO A 412 -9.90 -22.09 11.46
CA PRO A 412 -9.06 -22.75 10.45
C PRO A 412 -8.64 -21.78 9.32
N THR A 413 -7.78 -20.82 9.65
CA THR A 413 -7.28 -19.79 8.75
C THR A 413 -5.77 -19.98 8.51
N PRO A 414 -5.22 -19.39 7.43
CA PRO A 414 -3.78 -19.39 7.20
C PRO A 414 -2.96 -18.92 8.40
N GLU A 415 -3.43 -17.88 9.12
CA GLU A 415 -2.79 -17.35 10.31
C GLU A 415 -2.66 -18.41 11.41
N LEU A 416 -3.75 -19.16 11.68
CA LEU A 416 -3.71 -20.25 12.66
C LEU A 416 -2.77 -21.37 12.20
N PHE A 417 -2.85 -21.80 10.93
CA PHE A 417 -2.03 -22.89 10.41
C PHE A 417 -0.54 -22.59 10.50
N CYS A 418 -0.14 -21.32 10.36
CA CYS A 418 1.24 -20.86 10.51
C CYS A 418 1.75 -20.87 11.96
N ILE A 419 0.86 -20.69 12.95
CA ILE A 419 1.29 -20.63 14.36
C ILE A 419 1.27 -22.00 15.04
N LEU A 420 0.42 -22.92 14.55
CA LEU A 420 0.28 -24.27 15.12
C LEU A 420 1.61 -25.04 15.24
N PRO A 421 2.60 -24.93 14.33
CA PRO A 421 3.93 -25.53 14.54
C PRO A 421 4.54 -25.25 15.91
N LEU A 422 4.49 -23.99 16.37
CA LEU A 422 5.06 -23.55 17.65
C LEU A 422 4.28 -24.11 18.85
N LEU A 423 2.99 -24.41 18.66
CA LEU A 423 2.12 -24.97 19.69
C LEU A 423 2.19 -26.51 19.77
N GLN A 424 2.76 -27.19 18.77
CA GLN A 424 2.78 -28.66 18.75
C GLN A 424 3.64 -29.25 19.87
N ARG A 425 4.79 -28.63 20.15
CA ARG A 425 5.78 -29.12 21.12
C ARG A 425 6.59 -27.95 21.69
N PRO A 426 6.08 -27.27 22.74
CA PRO A 426 6.84 -26.22 23.41
C PRO A 426 8.17 -26.77 23.95
N ALA A 427 9.21 -25.95 23.94
CA ALA A 427 10.48 -26.32 24.56
C ALA A 427 10.36 -26.35 26.09
N ALA A 428 11.13 -27.22 26.75
CA ALA A 428 11.08 -27.40 28.20
C ALA A 428 11.44 -26.13 29.01
N ASP A 429 12.20 -25.22 28.40
CA ASP A 429 12.58 -23.92 28.96
C ASP A 429 11.61 -22.78 28.56
N MET A 430 10.46 -23.09 27.94
CA MET A 430 9.46 -22.12 27.50
C MET A 430 8.08 -22.42 28.05
N GLU A 431 7.48 -21.42 28.70
CA GLU A 431 6.08 -21.44 29.13
C GLU A 431 5.26 -20.62 28.13
N ILE A 432 4.35 -21.28 27.41
CA ILE A 432 3.52 -20.64 26.37
C ILE A 432 2.12 -20.31 26.92
N THR A 433 1.75 -19.03 26.86
CA THR A 433 0.39 -18.54 27.10
C THR A 433 -0.22 -18.06 25.79
N VAL A 434 -1.37 -18.60 25.41
CA VAL A 434 -2.11 -18.15 24.22
C VAL A 434 -3.22 -17.20 24.66
N TYR A 435 -3.25 -15.98 24.11
CA TYR A 435 -4.30 -15.00 24.33
C TYR A 435 -5.24 -14.97 23.13
N VAL A 436 -6.54 -15.14 23.36
CA VAL A 436 -7.56 -15.25 22.31
C VAL A 436 -8.52 -14.06 22.40
N VAL A 437 -8.63 -13.29 21.32
CA VAL A 437 -9.50 -12.09 21.27
C VAL A 437 -10.98 -12.46 21.08
N GLU A 438 -11.25 -13.46 20.25
CA GLU A 438 -12.59 -13.95 19.90
C GLU A 438 -12.63 -15.48 20.15
N PRO A 439 -12.96 -15.91 21.38
CA PRO A 439 -13.01 -17.33 21.73
C PRO A 439 -14.05 -18.08 20.90
N ASP A 440 -13.68 -19.23 20.34
CA ASP A 440 -14.58 -20.06 19.53
C ASP A 440 -14.80 -21.49 20.07
N ASN A 441 -14.01 -21.92 21.07
CA ASN A 441 -14.08 -23.25 21.68
C ASN A 441 -14.03 -24.38 20.62
N GLY A 442 -13.31 -24.15 19.53
CA GLY A 442 -13.18 -25.06 18.39
C GLY A 442 -12.26 -26.26 18.66
N GLN A 443 -12.11 -27.13 17.65
CA GLN A 443 -11.24 -28.31 17.79
C GLN A 443 -9.77 -27.93 17.96
N PHE A 444 -9.29 -26.91 17.23
CA PHE A 444 -7.90 -26.47 17.34
C PHE A 444 -7.56 -25.95 18.72
N GLU A 445 -8.49 -25.25 19.37
CA GLU A 445 -8.32 -24.79 20.74
C GLU A 445 -8.21 -25.99 21.70
N ARG A 446 -9.14 -26.95 21.62
CA ARG A 446 -9.09 -28.19 22.43
C ARG A 446 -7.79 -28.97 22.24
N ASP A 447 -7.28 -29.03 21.01
CA ASP A 447 -6.01 -29.69 20.69
C ASP A 447 -4.78 -28.94 21.26
N ALA A 448 -4.90 -27.62 21.45
CA ALA A 448 -3.86 -26.77 22.01
C ALA A 448 -3.82 -26.79 23.54
N VAL A 449 -4.97 -26.93 24.22
CA VAL A 449 -5.08 -26.93 25.70
C VAL A 449 -4.11 -27.92 26.36
N ALA A 450 -3.93 -29.10 25.78
CA ALA A 450 -3.04 -30.13 26.34
C ALA A 450 -1.55 -29.89 26.08
N LYS A 451 -1.20 -28.87 25.27
CA LYS A 451 0.17 -28.64 24.79
C LYS A 451 0.78 -27.36 25.34
N VAL A 452 -0.03 -26.36 25.66
CA VAL A 452 0.43 -25.05 26.17
C VAL A 452 0.19 -24.91 27.67
N ALA A 453 0.82 -23.93 28.32
CA ALA A 453 0.66 -23.72 29.75
C ALA A 453 -0.71 -23.10 30.09
N ARG A 454 -1.13 -22.08 29.32
CA ARG A 454 -2.39 -21.36 29.52
C ARG A 454 -3.01 -20.95 28.19
N ILE A 455 -4.34 -20.97 28.14
CA ILE A 455 -5.14 -20.24 27.15
C ILE A 455 -5.96 -19.22 27.93
N VAL A 456 -5.97 -17.97 27.47
CA VAL A 456 -6.61 -16.84 28.13
C VAL A 456 -7.56 -16.16 27.14
N ASP A 457 -8.85 -16.29 27.42
CA ASP A 457 -9.88 -15.54 26.71
C ASP A 457 -9.84 -14.08 27.14
N LEU A 458 -9.58 -13.20 26.19
CA LEU A 458 -9.50 -11.78 26.45
C LEU A 458 -10.91 -11.16 26.53
N PRO A 459 -11.19 -10.29 27.52
CA PRO A 459 -12.47 -9.61 27.65
C PRO A 459 -12.62 -8.52 26.59
N GLN A 460 -13.84 -8.12 26.23
CA GLN A 460 -14.07 -7.13 25.16
C GLN A 460 -13.46 -5.73 25.38
N ASN A 461 -13.10 -5.37 26.62
CA ASN A 461 -12.55 -4.06 26.92
C ASN A 461 -11.03 -4.00 26.67
N LEU A 462 -10.58 -3.17 25.73
CA LEU A 462 -9.17 -3.03 25.36
C LEU A 462 -8.24 -2.74 26.56
N GLY A 463 -8.66 -1.88 27.50
CA GLY A 463 -7.86 -1.56 28.69
C GLY A 463 -7.64 -2.79 29.58
N GLN A 464 -8.67 -3.58 29.81
CA GLN A 464 -8.57 -4.85 30.55
C GLN A 464 -7.68 -5.86 29.81
N MET A 465 -7.79 -5.96 28.49
CA MET A 465 -6.90 -6.82 27.69
C MET A 465 -5.43 -6.43 27.89
N VAL A 466 -5.13 -5.13 27.83
CA VAL A 466 -3.78 -4.58 28.04
C VAL A 466 -3.26 -4.92 29.44
N ASP A 467 -4.09 -4.72 30.47
CA ASP A 467 -3.69 -4.99 31.86
C ASP A 467 -3.44 -6.47 32.13
N ILE A 468 -4.28 -7.36 31.58
CA ILE A 468 -4.10 -8.83 31.67
C ILE A 468 -2.75 -9.21 31.07
N ILE A 469 -2.46 -8.80 29.83
CA ILE A 469 -1.23 -9.20 29.15
C ILE A 469 0.01 -8.64 29.85
N ARG A 470 -0.04 -7.37 30.30
CA ARG A 470 1.07 -6.76 31.05
C ARG A 470 1.33 -7.46 32.39
N SER A 471 0.28 -7.93 33.06
CA SER A 471 0.40 -8.61 34.36
C SER A 471 1.13 -9.96 34.29
N ASP A 472 1.17 -10.60 33.13
CA ASP A 472 1.90 -11.85 32.91
C ASP A 472 3.43 -11.63 32.72
N GLU A 473 3.87 -10.37 32.60
CA GLU A 473 5.29 -9.96 32.49
C GLU A 473 6.08 -10.75 31.43
N LEU A 474 5.49 -10.87 30.24
CA LEU A 474 6.02 -11.70 29.15
C LEU A 474 7.42 -11.26 28.69
N ASP A 475 8.29 -12.24 28.43
CA ASP A 475 9.58 -12.00 27.81
C ASP A 475 9.40 -11.70 26.32
N VAL A 476 8.55 -12.48 25.64
CA VAL A 476 8.23 -12.30 24.23
C VAL A 476 6.72 -12.40 24.02
N LEU A 477 6.15 -11.52 23.20
CA LEU A 477 4.79 -11.64 22.70
C LEU A 477 4.78 -11.71 21.18
N HIS A 478 4.30 -12.84 20.64
CA HIS A 478 4.11 -13.02 19.21
C HIS A 478 2.68 -12.71 18.78
N PHE A 479 2.54 -11.69 17.93
CA PHE A 479 1.28 -11.35 17.29
C PHE A 479 1.04 -12.26 16.08
N ALA A 480 0.27 -13.33 16.29
CA ALA A 480 -0.05 -14.34 15.28
C ALA A 480 -1.36 -14.00 14.54
N SER A 481 -1.53 -12.72 14.17
CA SER A 481 -2.72 -12.22 13.46
C SER A 481 -2.33 -11.17 12.42
N ASN A 482 -3.20 -10.90 11.46
CA ASN A 482 -3.01 -9.81 10.52
C ASN A 482 -3.12 -8.45 11.24
N LEU A 483 -2.02 -7.70 11.30
CA LEU A 483 -1.94 -6.43 12.02
C LEU A 483 -2.17 -5.20 11.15
N ALA A 484 -2.11 -5.37 9.83
CA ALA A 484 -1.96 -4.23 8.93
C ALA A 484 -3.22 -3.96 8.09
N GLY A 485 -4.14 -4.92 7.96
CA GLY A 485 -5.25 -4.84 6.99
C GLY A 485 -6.40 -3.94 7.45
N THR A 486 -6.75 -4.03 8.73
CA THR A 486 -7.78 -3.23 9.39
C THR A 486 -7.29 -2.81 10.78
N PRO A 487 -7.82 -1.76 11.40
CA PRO A 487 -7.55 -1.41 12.80
C PRO A 487 -8.26 -2.39 13.75
N SER A 488 -7.91 -3.66 13.65
CA SER A 488 -8.45 -4.72 14.51
C SER A 488 -8.06 -4.50 15.98
N VAL A 489 -8.74 -5.21 16.89
CA VAL A 489 -8.33 -5.23 18.30
C VAL A 489 -6.88 -5.68 18.46
N SER A 490 -6.43 -6.67 17.68
CA SER A 490 -5.03 -7.11 17.67
C SER A 490 -4.08 -5.99 17.23
N ALA A 491 -4.47 -5.17 16.25
CA ALA A 491 -3.68 -4.00 15.85
C ALA A 491 -3.68 -2.91 16.92
N MET A 492 -4.79 -2.68 17.62
CA MET A 492 -4.84 -1.76 18.75
C MET A 492 -3.94 -2.24 19.89
N LEU A 493 -3.94 -3.53 20.22
CA LEU A 493 -3.03 -4.13 21.20
C LEU A 493 -1.56 -4.02 20.77
N ALA A 494 -1.26 -4.19 19.49
CA ALA A 494 0.09 -4.05 18.94
C ALA A 494 0.67 -2.63 19.09
N ALA A 495 -0.17 -1.59 19.23
CA ALA A 495 0.27 -0.23 19.53
C ALA A 495 0.76 -0.07 20.98
N HIS A 496 0.39 -0.98 21.89
CA HIS A 496 0.86 -0.97 23.27
C HIS A 496 2.16 -1.75 23.42
N ARG A 497 2.99 -1.32 24.38
CA ARG A 497 4.07 -2.13 24.94
C ARG A 497 3.47 -3.11 25.94
N LEU A 498 3.43 -4.39 25.57
CA LEU A 498 2.81 -5.50 26.30
C LEU A 498 3.82 -6.58 26.75
N ALA A 499 4.96 -6.69 26.08
CA ALA A 499 6.06 -7.59 26.43
C ALA A 499 7.41 -6.91 26.25
N ARG A 500 8.49 -7.53 26.74
CA ARG A 500 9.86 -7.00 26.58
C ARG A 500 10.27 -6.98 25.11
N VAL A 501 9.92 -8.04 24.38
CA VAL A 501 10.09 -8.14 22.93
C VAL A 501 8.73 -8.45 22.30
N GLN A 502 8.32 -7.65 21.34
CA GLN A 502 7.13 -7.87 20.54
C GLN A 502 7.52 -8.28 19.14
N MET A 503 6.91 -9.36 18.66
CA MET A 503 7.25 -9.94 17.37
C MET A 503 6.02 -10.11 16.47
N ALA A 504 6.12 -9.58 15.25
CA ALA A 504 5.22 -9.89 14.16
C ALA A 504 5.87 -10.94 13.25
N GLY A 505 5.08 -11.52 12.35
CA GLY A 505 5.58 -12.44 11.34
C GLY A 505 4.58 -12.60 10.21
N ILE A 506 4.73 -13.66 9.44
CA ILE A 506 3.99 -13.90 8.19
C ILE A 506 2.46 -13.95 8.32
N ALA A 507 1.89 -14.04 9.53
CA ALA A 507 0.46 -13.86 9.77
C ALA A 507 -0.03 -12.44 9.37
N SER A 508 0.87 -11.45 9.40
CA SER A 508 0.69 -10.14 8.81
C SER A 508 1.56 -10.03 7.57
N VAL A 509 0.97 -10.00 6.38
CA VAL A 509 1.71 -10.04 5.09
C VAL A 509 2.49 -8.76 4.72
N GLN A 510 2.63 -7.85 5.68
CA GLN A 510 3.46 -6.65 5.63
C GLN A 510 3.82 -6.19 7.05
N THR A 511 4.75 -5.24 7.13
CA THR A 511 5.13 -4.52 8.37
C THR A 511 3.92 -3.95 9.12
N SER A 512 3.98 -3.97 10.45
CA SER A 512 2.90 -3.48 11.31
C SER A 512 2.84 -1.95 11.36
N GLY A 513 3.99 -1.29 11.24
CA GLY A 513 4.15 0.15 11.35
C GLY A 513 4.18 0.69 12.78
N PHE A 514 3.85 -0.12 13.80
CA PHE A 514 3.73 0.31 15.19
C PHE A 514 5.10 0.51 15.85
N ALA A 515 5.25 1.59 16.62
CA ALA A 515 6.50 1.87 17.33
C ALA A 515 6.81 0.84 18.43
N ALA A 516 5.78 0.15 18.94
CA ALA A 516 5.94 -0.87 19.96
C ALA A 516 6.37 -2.25 19.41
N MET A 517 6.38 -2.46 18.09
CA MET A 517 6.77 -3.74 17.50
C MET A 517 8.28 -3.79 17.23
N ASP A 518 8.99 -4.76 17.80
CA ASP A 518 10.46 -4.77 17.76
C ASP A 518 10.99 -5.55 16.56
N ILE A 519 10.44 -6.74 16.30
CA ILE A 519 10.93 -7.63 15.25
C ILE A 519 9.81 -8.08 14.31
N TYR A 520 10.17 -8.24 13.05
CA TYR A 520 9.35 -8.94 12.06
C TYR A 520 10.10 -10.21 11.61
N VAL A 521 9.48 -11.36 11.82
CA VAL A 521 10.07 -12.66 11.47
C VAL A 521 9.68 -13.07 10.04
N SER A 522 10.70 -13.25 9.20
CA SER A 522 10.60 -13.73 7.82
C SER A 522 11.66 -14.82 7.57
N ALA A 523 11.96 -15.15 6.31
CA ALA A 523 12.97 -16.12 5.92
C ALA A 523 13.74 -15.67 4.67
N ALA A 524 14.96 -16.17 4.49
CA ALA A 524 15.83 -15.76 3.39
C ALA A 524 15.20 -15.93 2.00
N GLY A 525 14.47 -17.03 1.76
CA GLY A 525 13.79 -17.29 0.48
C GLY A 525 12.62 -16.37 0.16
N LEU A 526 12.06 -15.70 1.17
CA LEU A 526 10.96 -14.73 1.02
C LEU A 526 11.47 -13.32 0.70
N GLU A 527 12.67 -12.99 1.15
CA GLU A 527 13.20 -11.63 1.10
C GLU A 527 14.12 -11.45 -0.12
N ARG A 528 13.49 -11.22 -1.28
CA ARG A 528 14.17 -11.17 -2.59
C ARG A 528 14.67 -9.79 -3.01
N ASP A 529 14.20 -8.71 -2.38
CA ASP A 529 14.76 -7.38 -2.58
C ASP A 529 16.24 -7.32 -2.11
N ARG A 530 17.04 -6.46 -2.73
CA ARG A 530 18.45 -6.27 -2.36
C ARG A 530 18.60 -5.68 -0.95
N PHE A 531 17.64 -4.88 -0.50
CA PHE A 531 17.62 -4.16 0.77
C PHE A 531 16.31 -4.41 1.53
N PRO A 532 16.00 -5.67 1.92
CA PRO A 532 14.65 -6.04 2.35
C PRO A 532 14.19 -5.31 3.62
N GLN A 533 15.12 -4.89 4.48
CA GLN A 533 14.83 -4.04 5.66
C GLN A 533 14.07 -2.76 5.31
N GLN A 534 14.17 -2.24 4.08
CA GLN A 534 13.44 -1.04 3.65
C GLN A 534 11.92 -1.23 3.58
N HIS A 535 11.43 -2.47 3.63
CA HIS A 535 10.01 -2.81 3.67
C HIS A 535 9.43 -2.90 5.09
N TYR A 536 10.28 -2.79 6.12
CA TYR A 536 9.89 -3.02 7.51
C TYR A 536 10.22 -1.83 8.42
N THR A 537 9.29 -1.49 9.32
CA THR A 537 9.58 -0.58 10.45
C THR A 537 10.27 -1.30 11.60
N GLU A 538 9.98 -2.57 11.79
CA GLU A 538 10.63 -3.48 12.74
C GLU A 538 12.02 -3.90 12.25
N GLU A 539 12.84 -4.46 13.14
CA GLU A 539 14.02 -5.22 12.73
C GLU A 539 13.59 -6.49 11.97
N LEU A 540 14.05 -6.64 10.73
CA LEU A 540 13.76 -7.84 9.92
C LEU A 540 14.68 -8.98 10.35
N VAL A 541 14.09 -10.04 10.92
CA VAL A 541 14.82 -11.24 11.33
C VAL A 541 14.48 -12.40 10.40
N LYS A 542 15.51 -12.99 9.79
CA LYS A 542 15.35 -14.08 8.82
C LYS A 542 15.66 -15.42 9.45
N LEU A 543 14.68 -16.32 9.46
CA LEU A 543 14.90 -17.72 9.80
C LEU A 543 15.78 -18.42 8.76
N PRO A 544 16.56 -19.44 9.14
CA PRO A 544 17.50 -20.12 8.26
C PRO A 544 16.82 -20.91 7.13
N ARG A 545 15.57 -21.34 7.32
CA ARG A 545 14.81 -22.15 6.35
C ARG A 545 13.58 -21.41 5.83
N THR A 546 12.44 -21.59 6.49
CA THR A 546 11.17 -20.96 6.10
C THR A 546 10.49 -20.30 7.29
N ALA A 547 9.77 -19.21 6.99
CA ALA A 547 8.87 -18.56 7.93
C ALA A 547 7.41 -19.00 7.72
N HIS A 548 7.08 -19.68 6.61
CA HIS A 548 5.76 -20.25 6.34
C HIS A 548 5.81 -21.76 6.53
N CYS A 549 5.53 -22.22 7.75
CA CYS A 549 5.33 -23.63 8.05
C CYS A 549 3.89 -23.87 8.47
N PHE A 550 3.24 -24.87 7.89
CA PHE A 550 1.81 -25.10 8.12
C PHE A 550 1.54 -26.41 8.85
N VAL A 551 0.65 -26.36 9.84
CA VAL A 551 0.01 -27.55 10.41
C VAL A 551 -1.50 -27.41 10.26
N TYR A 552 -2.14 -28.40 9.66
CA TYR A 552 -3.57 -28.36 9.32
C TYR A 552 -4.46 -29.18 10.29
N GLY A 553 -3.88 -29.79 11.32
CA GLY A 553 -4.56 -30.69 12.26
C GLY A 553 -4.79 -32.11 11.70
N SER A 554 -5.04 -33.07 12.59
CA SER A 554 -5.12 -34.50 12.26
C SER A 554 -6.52 -35.01 11.89
N SER A 555 -7.56 -34.17 11.99
CA SER A 555 -8.95 -34.65 11.97
C SER A 555 -9.74 -34.10 10.78
N PRO A 556 -10.46 -34.95 10.00
CA PRO A 556 -11.53 -34.45 9.16
C PRO A 556 -12.57 -33.76 10.04
N MET A 557 -12.90 -32.50 9.74
CA MET A 557 -13.93 -31.73 10.45
C MET A 557 -15.19 -32.60 10.68
N PRO A 558 -15.64 -32.80 11.93
CA PRO A 558 -16.82 -33.62 12.19
C PRO A 558 -18.08 -32.88 11.72
N GLY A 559 -18.91 -33.58 10.93
CA GLY A 559 -20.25 -33.14 10.54
C GLY A 559 -20.29 -32.29 9.26
N ASN A 560 -20.85 -32.87 8.20
CA ASN A 560 -21.25 -32.21 6.94
C ASN A 560 -20.14 -31.82 5.94
N ALA A 561 -18.91 -32.28 6.12
CA ALA A 561 -17.91 -32.17 5.04
C ALA A 561 -18.40 -32.98 3.83
N ARG A 562 -18.82 -32.30 2.76
CA ARG A 562 -19.03 -32.95 1.47
C ARG A 562 -17.69 -33.52 1.05
N THR A 563 -17.54 -34.85 1.04
CA THR A 563 -16.47 -35.50 0.29
C THR A 563 -16.60 -34.96 -1.14
N GLY A 564 -15.63 -34.17 -1.59
CA GLY A 564 -15.70 -33.52 -2.89
C GLY A 564 -16.02 -34.56 -3.98
N GLN A 565 -16.85 -34.19 -4.95
CA GLN A 565 -16.94 -34.98 -6.18
C GLN A 565 -15.57 -34.93 -6.89
N PRO A 566 -15.18 -35.98 -7.64
CA PRO A 566 -14.02 -35.90 -8.51
C PRO A 566 -14.08 -34.62 -9.35
N GLY A 567 -12.90 -34.06 -9.66
CA GLY A 567 -12.81 -32.87 -10.49
C GLY A 567 -13.56 -33.02 -11.82
N LEU A 568 -13.85 -31.87 -12.45
CA LEU A 568 -14.57 -31.84 -13.71
C LEU A 568 -13.96 -32.83 -14.72
N PRO A 569 -14.78 -33.55 -15.50
CA PRO A 569 -14.27 -34.45 -16.52
C PRO A 569 -13.29 -33.73 -17.45
N VAL A 570 -12.20 -34.43 -17.74
CA VAL A 570 -11.12 -34.01 -18.64
C VAL A 570 -11.16 -34.89 -19.88
N SER A 571 -11.24 -34.28 -21.06
CA SER A 571 -11.22 -35.00 -22.33
C SER A 571 -9.80 -35.40 -22.73
N PRO A 572 -9.60 -36.47 -23.52
CA PRO A 572 -8.27 -36.82 -24.04
C PRO A 572 -7.62 -35.63 -24.78
N GLY A 573 -6.38 -35.29 -24.42
CA GLY A 573 -5.64 -34.16 -25.01
C GLY A 573 -6.00 -32.77 -24.45
N GLU A 574 -6.99 -32.67 -23.56
CA GLU A 574 -7.35 -31.45 -22.86
C GLU A 574 -6.37 -31.18 -21.71
N VAL A 575 -5.91 -29.94 -21.57
CA VAL A 575 -5.09 -29.51 -20.42
C VAL A 575 -5.97 -28.65 -19.51
N VAL A 576 -5.87 -28.87 -18.22
CA VAL A 576 -6.64 -28.10 -17.23
C VAL A 576 -5.68 -27.38 -16.31
N PHE A 577 -5.66 -26.06 -16.44
CA PHE A 577 -5.07 -25.14 -15.49
C PHE A 577 -6.04 -24.90 -14.33
N THR A 578 -5.51 -24.71 -13.13
CA THR A 578 -6.30 -24.35 -11.96
C THR A 578 -5.64 -23.28 -11.11
N SER A 579 -6.43 -22.54 -10.35
CA SER A 579 -5.91 -21.64 -9.30
C SER A 579 -6.82 -21.66 -8.09
N CYS A 580 -6.21 -21.71 -6.90
CA CYS A 580 -6.87 -21.60 -5.60
C CYS A 580 -6.69 -20.22 -4.97
N ALA A 581 -6.20 -19.24 -5.75
CA ALA A 581 -6.06 -17.87 -5.28
C ALA A 581 -7.43 -17.24 -5.00
N SER A 582 -7.54 -16.55 -3.87
CA SER A 582 -8.72 -15.73 -3.56
C SER A 582 -8.97 -14.72 -4.68
N LEU A 583 -10.25 -14.45 -4.97
CA LEU A 583 -10.66 -13.49 -6.00
C LEU A 583 -10.02 -12.11 -5.82
N TYR A 584 -9.78 -11.68 -4.57
CA TYR A 584 -9.10 -10.42 -4.28
C TYR A 584 -7.65 -10.35 -4.79
N LYS A 585 -6.99 -11.51 -4.99
CA LYS A 585 -5.63 -11.60 -5.56
C LYS A 585 -5.61 -11.55 -7.08
N LEU A 586 -6.76 -11.69 -7.74
CA LEU A 586 -6.84 -11.78 -9.19
C LEU A 586 -6.86 -10.38 -9.80
N THR A 587 -5.67 -9.78 -9.92
CA THR A 587 -5.52 -8.47 -10.57
C THR A 587 -5.74 -8.59 -12.09
N PRO A 588 -6.02 -7.48 -12.78
CA PRO A 588 -6.12 -7.45 -14.23
C PRO A 588 -4.90 -8.04 -14.93
N GLU A 589 -3.68 -7.80 -14.44
CA GLU A 589 -2.44 -8.35 -14.99
C GLU A 589 -2.37 -9.88 -14.90
N THR A 590 -2.78 -10.45 -13.75
CA THR A 590 -2.86 -11.91 -13.58
C THR A 590 -3.87 -12.50 -14.56
N ILE A 591 -5.04 -11.86 -14.68
CA ILE A 591 -6.11 -12.34 -15.57
C ILE A 591 -5.66 -12.28 -17.02
N GLU A 592 -5.09 -11.16 -17.48
CA GLU A 592 -4.60 -11.03 -18.87
C GLU A 592 -3.53 -12.10 -19.19
N ALA A 593 -2.60 -12.37 -18.26
CA ALA A 593 -1.60 -13.44 -18.45
C ALA A 593 -2.25 -14.82 -18.60
N TRP A 594 -3.30 -15.11 -17.82
CA TRP A 594 -4.04 -16.36 -17.94
C TRP A 594 -4.83 -16.45 -19.25
N LEU A 595 -5.37 -15.34 -19.74
CA LEU A 595 -6.03 -15.28 -21.04
C LEU A 595 -5.03 -15.50 -22.18
N ASP A 596 -3.83 -14.93 -22.10
CA ASP A 596 -2.77 -15.15 -23.08
C ASP A 596 -2.34 -16.64 -23.14
N ILE A 597 -2.29 -17.33 -21.98
CA ILE A 597 -2.09 -18.79 -21.92
C ILE A 597 -3.23 -19.53 -22.64
N LEU A 598 -4.50 -19.16 -22.40
CA LEU A 598 -5.65 -19.80 -23.04
C LEU A 598 -5.68 -19.56 -24.56
N VAL A 599 -5.25 -18.39 -25.03
CA VAL A 599 -5.10 -18.12 -26.47
C VAL A 599 -4.02 -19.01 -27.08
N ARG A 600 -2.87 -19.12 -26.43
CA ARG A 600 -1.72 -19.90 -26.94
C ARG A 600 -1.94 -21.41 -26.88
N VAL A 601 -2.73 -21.90 -25.92
CA VAL A 601 -3.04 -23.33 -25.76
C VAL A 601 -4.54 -23.55 -25.99
N PRO A 602 -5.02 -23.76 -27.24
CA PRO A 602 -6.44 -23.84 -27.55
C PRO A 602 -7.18 -24.99 -26.84
N SER A 603 -6.48 -26.08 -26.51
CA SER A 603 -7.02 -27.23 -25.78
C SER A 603 -7.14 -27.01 -24.27
N ALA A 604 -6.70 -25.86 -23.75
CA ALA A 604 -6.66 -25.62 -22.32
C ALA A 604 -8.01 -25.15 -21.73
N ARG A 605 -8.29 -25.52 -20.49
CA ARG A 605 -9.32 -24.91 -19.63
C ARG A 605 -8.70 -24.32 -18.38
N LEU A 606 -9.35 -23.29 -17.86
CA LEU A 606 -9.02 -22.68 -16.57
C LEU A 606 -10.14 -22.96 -15.57
N VAL A 607 -9.82 -23.60 -14.46
CA VAL A 607 -10.76 -23.88 -13.37
C VAL A 607 -10.32 -23.16 -12.09
N LEU A 608 -11.11 -22.18 -11.65
CA LEU A 608 -10.83 -21.37 -10.48
C LEU A 608 -11.57 -21.91 -9.26
N PHE A 609 -10.88 -21.98 -8.12
CA PHE A 609 -11.45 -22.25 -6.79
C PHE A 609 -11.30 -21.02 -5.85
N PRO A 610 -11.78 -19.82 -6.22
CA PRO A 610 -11.26 -18.59 -5.66
C PRO A 610 -11.89 -18.14 -4.33
N PHE A 611 -12.45 -19.06 -3.52
CA PHE A 611 -13.15 -18.68 -2.29
C PHE A 611 -12.44 -19.20 -1.04
N ALA A 612 -11.78 -18.28 -0.33
CA ALA A 612 -11.29 -18.49 1.01
C ALA A 612 -12.32 -17.93 2.02
N PRO A 613 -12.90 -18.75 2.93
CA PRO A 613 -13.89 -18.27 3.89
C PRO A 613 -13.30 -17.34 4.97
N SER A 614 -11.96 -17.22 5.06
CA SER A 614 -11.26 -16.46 6.09
C SER A 614 -11.25 -14.94 5.89
N TRP A 615 -11.49 -14.44 4.67
CA TRP A 615 -11.41 -12.99 4.37
C TRP A 615 -12.80 -12.35 4.22
N SER A 616 -13.73 -13.05 3.59
CA SER A 616 -15.13 -12.64 3.49
C SER A 616 -16.02 -13.86 3.37
N LYS A 617 -17.22 -13.78 3.95
CA LYS A 617 -18.28 -14.78 3.78
C LYS A 617 -19.18 -14.47 2.57
N SER A 618 -19.04 -13.27 1.99
CA SER A 618 -19.82 -12.81 0.83
C SER A 618 -18.86 -12.30 -0.25
N TYR A 619 -18.84 -12.99 -1.39
CA TYR A 619 -18.06 -12.59 -2.57
C TYR A 619 -19.00 -12.07 -3.66
N PRO A 620 -18.60 -11.01 -4.39
CA PRO A 620 -19.31 -10.44 -5.56
C PRO A 620 -19.19 -11.37 -6.79
N LYS A 621 -19.51 -12.66 -6.64
CA LYS A 621 -19.23 -13.68 -7.65
C LYS A 621 -19.83 -13.32 -9.00
N GLN A 622 -21.04 -12.76 -9.00
CA GLN A 622 -21.73 -12.35 -10.21
C GLN A 622 -20.94 -11.26 -10.96
N ASP A 623 -20.65 -10.14 -10.31
CA ASP A 623 -19.91 -9.01 -10.92
C ASP A 623 -18.55 -9.45 -11.47
N PHE A 624 -17.82 -10.29 -10.72
CA PHE A 624 -16.54 -10.82 -11.21
C PHE A 624 -16.71 -11.77 -12.40
N SER A 625 -17.75 -12.60 -12.40
CA SER A 625 -18.03 -13.50 -13.53
C SER A 625 -18.40 -12.72 -14.79
N GLU A 626 -19.16 -11.64 -14.65
CA GLU A 626 -19.51 -10.73 -15.75
C GLU A 626 -18.28 -10.00 -16.29
N TYR A 627 -17.42 -9.48 -15.40
CA TYR A 627 -16.13 -8.90 -15.77
C TYR A 627 -15.25 -9.88 -16.57
N LEU A 628 -15.09 -11.10 -16.06
CA LEU A 628 -14.30 -12.14 -16.71
C LEU A 628 -14.90 -12.56 -18.06
N LEU A 629 -16.23 -12.69 -18.15
CA LEU A 629 -16.91 -13.00 -19.40
C LEU A 629 -16.65 -11.91 -20.46
N GLY A 630 -16.72 -10.63 -20.09
CA GLY A 630 -16.39 -9.52 -20.98
C GLY A 630 -14.96 -9.61 -21.52
N LYS A 631 -13.99 -9.96 -20.67
CA LYS A 631 -12.59 -10.18 -21.07
C LYS A 631 -12.43 -11.38 -22.01
N LEU A 632 -13.13 -12.48 -21.76
CA LEU A 632 -13.11 -13.66 -22.62
C LEU A 632 -13.67 -13.35 -24.01
N VAL A 633 -14.81 -12.67 -24.09
CA VAL A 633 -15.42 -12.24 -25.36
C VAL A 633 -14.47 -11.32 -26.14
N GLY A 634 -13.86 -10.34 -25.47
CA GLY A 634 -12.90 -9.43 -26.09
C GLY A 634 -11.65 -10.11 -26.67
N ARG A 635 -11.30 -11.31 -26.19
CA ARG A 635 -10.18 -12.14 -26.68
C ARG A 635 -10.62 -13.30 -27.58
N GLY A 636 -11.91 -13.43 -27.88
CA GLY A 636 -12.45 -14.54 -28.67
C GLY A 636 -12.36 -15.92 -27.99
N ILE A 637 -12.29 -15.96 -26.66
CA ILE A 637 -12.20 -17.19 -25.88
C ILE A 637 -13.62 -17.64 -25.50
N ALA A 638 -13.97 -18.88 -25.81
CA ALA A 638 -15.27 -19.44 -25.44
C ALA A 638 -15.47 -19.48 -23.92
N ALA A 639 -16.62 -19.01 -23.42
CA ALA A 639 -16.93 -18.97 -21.99
C ALA A 639 -16.82 -20.34 -21.30
N SER A 640 -17.08 -21.43 -22.02
CA SER A 640 -16.92 -22.81 -21.52
C SER A 640 -15.49 -23.17 -21.14
N ARG A 641 -14.48 -22.39 -21.59
CA ARG A 641 -13.07 -22.62 -21.28
C ARG A 641 -12.67 -22.16 -19.89
N VAL A 642 -13.49 -21.34 -19.23
CA VAL A 642 -13.23 -20.87 -17.86
C VAL A 642 -14.39 -21.25 -16.95
N ARG A 643 -14.08 -21.83 -15.78
CA ARG A 643 -15.10 -22.23 -14.81
C ARG A 643 -14.71 -21.84 -13.41
N ILE A 644 -15.61 -21.15 -12.71
CA ILE A 644 -15.49 -20.83 -11.30
C ILE A 644 -16.27 -21.88 -10.51
N ILE A 645 -15.58 -22.62 -9.64
CA ILE A 645 -16.18 -23.66 -8.80
C ILE A 645 -16.75 -23.06 -7.53
N ASP A 646 -17.99 -23.42 -7.19
CA ASP A 646 -18.56 -23.14 -5.88
C ASP A 646 -17.94 -24.06 -4.82
N THR A 647 -17.31 -23.47 -3.81
CA THR A 647 -16.64 -24.21 -2.73
C THR A 647 -17.28 -24.07 -1.33
N PRO A 648 -18.57 -23.69 -1.15
CA PRO A 648 -19.11 -23.49 0.19
C PRO A 648 -19.02 -24.78 1.01
N GLY A 649 -18.29 -24.71 2.13
CA GLY A 649 -18.10 -25.83 3.06
C GLY A 649 -17.17 -26.94 2.58
N LEU A 650 -16.40 -26.75 1.50
CA LEU A 650 -15.34 -27.70 1.14
C LEU A 650 -14.16 -27.58 2.13
N ASN A 651 -13.76 -28.71 2.69
CA ASN A 651 -12.51 -28.82 3.44
C ASN A 651 -11.34 -29.15 2.49
N ARG A 652 -10.12 -29.26 3.04
CA ARG A 652 -8.91 -29.60 2.26
C ARG A 652 -9.09 -30.87 1.42
N ILE A 653 -9.74 -31.91 1.97
CA ILE A 653 -10.01 -33.16 1.24
C ILE A 653 -10.91 -32.90 0.03
N GLY A 654 -12.00 -32.14 0.20
CA GLY A 654 -12.90 -31.78 -0.89
C GLY A 654 -12.21 -30.97 -1.98
N ILE A 655 -11.35 -30.02 -1.60
CA ILE A 655 -10.53 -29.23 -2.54
C ILE A 655 -9.58 -30.15 -3.32
N ARG A 656 -8.83 -31.00 -2.62
CA ARG A 656 -7.88 -31.95 -3.21
C ARG A 656 -8.56 -32.92 -4.18
N THR A 657 -9.69 -33.52 -3.77
CA THR A 657 -10.48 -34.40 -4.63
C THR A 657 -11.00 -33.66 -5.87
N GLY A 658 -11.47 -32.42 -5.70
CA GLY A 658 -12.00 -31.60 -6.78
C GLY A 658 -10.97 -31.17 -7.83
N MET A 659 -9.67 -31.21 -7.53
CA MET A 659 -8.60 -30.88 -8.48
C MET A 659 -7.73 -32.09 -8.89
N SER A 660 -8.08 -33.30 -8.44
CA SER A 660 -7.30 -34.53 -8.66
C SER A 660 -7.03 -34.88 -10.14
N ASN A 661 -7.87 -34.42 -11.06
CA ASN A 661 -7.72 -34.64 -12.50
C ASN A 661 -7.14 -33.43 -13.24
N PHE A 662 -6.72 -32.38 -12.54
CA PHE A 662 -6.16 -31.17 -13.15
C PHE A 662 -4.64 -31.27 -13.29
N HIS A 663 -4.04 -30.43 -14.12
CA HIS A 663 -2.69 -30.66 -14.62
C HIS A 663 -1.65 -29.65 -14.14
N ILE A 664 -2.01 -28.37 -14.07
CA ILE A 664 -1.07 -27.29 -13.80
C ILE A 664 -1.78 -26.26 -12.90
N CYS A 665 -1.12 -25.84 -11.84
CA CYS A 665 -1.60 -24.78 -10.97
C CYS A 665 -0.94 -23.45 -11.36
N LEU A 666 -1.77 -22.42 -11.50
CA LEU A 666 -1.37 -21.04 -11.77
C LEU A 666 -1.49 -20.24 -10.47
N ASP A 667 -0.35 -19.78 -9.96
CA ASP A 667 -0.31 -18.86 -8.82
C ASP A 667 -0.72 -17.44 -9.25
N SER A 668 -1.21 -16.64 -8.31
CA SER A 668 -1.54 -15.24 -8.55
C SER A 668 -0.33 -14.32 -8.34
N PHE A 669 -0.31 -13.17 -9.02
CA PHE A 669 0.68 -12.10 -8.78
C PHE A 669 0.01 -10.71 -8.89
N PRO A 670 0.54 -9.65 -8.26
CA PRO A 670 1.78 -9.58 -7.48
C PRO A 670 1.66 -10.15 -6.05
N PHE A 671 0.48 -10.59 -5.62
CA PHE A 671 0.32 -11.29 -4.34
C PHE A 671 0.27 -12.81 -4.60
N SER A 672 1.35 -13.50 -4.22
CA SER A 672 1.49 -14.95 -4.36
C SER A 672 0.69 -15.76 -3.33
N GLY A 673 0.37 -17.00 -3.68
CA GLY A 673 -0.17 -18.01 -2.78
C GLY A 673 0.86 -18.49 -1.75
N SER A 674 0.36 -19.07 -0.66
CA SER A 674 1.18 -19.89 0.25
C SER A 674 0.39 -21.13 0.62
N THR A 675 -0.62 -21.00 1.46
CA THR A 675 -1.56 -22.08 1.80
C THR A 675 -2.29 -22.63 0.59
N SER A 676 -2.68 -21.78 -0.36
CA SER A 676 -3.40 -22.16 -1.58
C SER A 676 -2.58 -22.99 -2.57
N LEU A 677 -1.27 -23.12 -2.35
CA LEU A 677 -0.37 -23.89 -3.21
C LEU A 677 -0.07 -25.28 -2.62
N ILE A 678 -0.45 -25.54 -1.37
CA ILE A 678 -0.14 -26.79 -0.68
C ILE A 678 -0.91 -27.97 -1.28
N GLU A 679 -2.23 -27.87 -1.50
CA GLU A 679 -2.99 -28.98 -2.12
C GLU A 679 -2.52 -29.34 -3.53
N PRO A 680 -2.25 -28.39 -4.45
CA PRO A 680 -1.63 -28.69 -5.74
C PRO A 680 -0.29 -29.42 -5.60
N LEU A 681 0.60 -28.95 -4.71
CA LEU A 681 1.91 -29.58 -4.49
C LEU A 681 1.78 -30.99 -3.89
N GLU A 682 0.87 -31.21 -2.94
CA GLU A 682 0.56 -32.53 -2.38
C GLU A 682 0.05 -33.52 -3.46
N LEU A 683 -0.57 -33.01 -4.52
CA LEU A 683 -1.01 -33.80 -5.68
C LEU A 683 0.09 -34.02 -6.74
N GLY A 684 1.30 -33.51 -6.52
CA GLY A 684 2.36 -33.55 -7.51
C GLY A 684 2.09 -32.62 -8.71
N MET A 685 1.21 -31.63 -8.58
CA MET A 685 0.84 -30.74 -9.68
C MET A 685 1.89 -29.63 -9.83
N PRO A 686 2.47 -29.43 -11.04
CA PRO A 686 3.32 -28.28 -11.33
C PRO A 686 2.62 -26.96 -11.00
N VAL A 687 3.29 -26.11 -10.22
CA VAL A 687 2.83 -24.75 -9.88
C VAL A 687 3.71 -23.75 -10.64
N VAL A 688 3.09 -22.83 -11.37
CA VAL A 688 3.79 -21.70 -12.01
C VAL A 688 3.58 -20.47 -11.15
N THR A 689 4.65 -19.77 -10.79
CA THR A 689 4.60 -18.55 -9.96
C THR A 689 5.48 -17.44 -10.56
N LEU A 690 5.21 -16.20 -10.16
CA LEU A 690 6.00 -15.02 -10.54
C LEU A 690 6.46 -14.34 -9.26
N ALA A 691 7.78 -14.25 -9.09
CA ALA A 691 8.37 -13.58 -7.95
C ALA A 691 8.67 -12.11 -8.27
N ASP A 692 8.43 -11.23 -7.31
CA ASP A 692 8.85 -9.83 -7.34
C ASP A 692 9.64 -9.50 -6.05
N THR A 693 9.93 -8.23 -5.79
CA THR A 693 10.81 -7.81 -4.69
C THR A 693 10.18 -7.93 -3.30
N THR A 694 8.85 -7.92 -3.20
CA THR A 694 8.16 -7.91 -1.90
C THR A 694 7.98 -9.32 -1.32
N MET A 695 8.02 -9.46 0.01
CA MET A 695 7.81 -10.75 0.68
C MET A 695 6.51 -11.47 0.23
N ARG A 696 5.39 -10.74 0.14
CA ARG A 696 4.09 -11.28 -0.30
C ARG A 696 4.05 -11.73 -1.76
N SER A 697 4.94 -11.22 -2.60
CA SER A 697 5.11 -11.66 -3.99
C SER A 697 6.01 -12.88 -4.13
N ALA A 698 6.84 -13.16 -3.12
CA ALA A 698 7.86 -14.21 -3.17
C ALA A 698 7.43 -15.53 -2.50
N MET A 699 6.24 -15.62 -1.92
CA MET A 699 5.83 -16.79 -1.12
C MET A 699 5.83 -18.10 -1.92
N GLY A 700 5.15 -18.15 -3.05
CA GLY A 700 5.12 -19.33 -3.93
C GLY A 700 6.50 -19.67 -4.48
N ALA A 701 7.29 -18.66 -4.82
CA ALA A 701 8.66 -18.86 -5.26
C ALA A 701 9.54 -19.50 -4.18
N SER A 702 9.41 -19.06 -2.93
CA SER A 702 10.12 -19.66 -1.79
C SER A 702 9.72 -21.12 -1.55
N LEU A 703 8.45 -21.50 -1.80
CA LEU A 703 8.02 -22.90 -1.74
C LEU A 703 8.69 -23.74 -2.83
N LEU A 704 8.78 -23.22 -4.05
CA LEU A 704 9.37 -23.94 -5.18
C LEU A 704 10.90 -24.04 -5.07
N ASP A 705 11.57 -23.01 -4.54
CA ASP A 705 13.01 -23.06 -4.25
C ASP A 705 13.34 -24.18 -3.25
N GLU A 706 12.54 -24.31 -2.18
CA GLU A 706 12.67 -25.40 -1.19
C GLU A 706 12.53 -26.80 -1.82
N LEU A 707 11.66 -26.93 -2.83
CA LEU A 707 11.49 -28.18 -3.58
C LEU A 707 12.54 -28.37 -4.69
N GLY A 708 13.47 -27.42 -4.88
CA GLY A 708 14.47 -27.46 -5.96
C GLY A 708 13.86 -27.30 -7.35
N LEU A 709 12.80 -26.48 -7.46
CA LEU A 709 11.98 -26.26 -8.67
C LEU A 709 11.94 -24.79 -9.09
N GLY A 710 13.03 -24.04 -8.88
CA GLY A 710 13.16 -22.63 -9.27
C GLY A 710 12.92 -22.36 -10.77
N GLU A 711 13.02 -23.38 -11.62
CA GLU A 711 12.65 -23.32 -13.05
C GLU A 711 11.16 -23.04 -13.33
N LEU A 712 10.31 -23.16 -12.31
CA LEU A 712 8.88 -22.83 -12.37
C LEU A 712 8.57 -21.41 -11.83
N VAL A 713 9.61 -20.68 -11.43
CA VAL A 713 9.53 -19.29 -10.96
C VAL A 713 9.89 -18.35 -12.09
N ALA A 714 8.90 -17.60 -12.57
CA ALA A 714 9.09 -16.59 -13.60
C ALA A 714 9.69 -15.30 -13.02
N GLY A 715 10.54 -14.64 -13.81
CA GLY A 715 11.07 -13.31 -13.51
C GLY A 715 10.20 -12.16 -14.03
N ASP A 716 9.28 -12.44 -14.96
CA ASP A 716 8.32 -11.49 -15.51
C ASP A 716 7.06 -12.21 -16.04
N VAL A 717 6.09 -11.43 -16.52
CA VAL A 717 4.81 -11.97 -17.03
C VAL A 717 4.99 -12.81 -18.29
N ALA A 718 5.93 -12.46 -19.17
CA ALA A 718 6.18 -13.22 -20.39
C ALA A 718 6.74 -14.61 -20.06
N GLY A 719 7.73 -14.67 -19.18
CA GLY A 719 8.29 -15.92 -18.65
C GLY A 719 7.24 -16.77 -17.93
N TYR A 720 6.31 -16.15 -17.21
CA TYR A 720 5.20 -16.84 -16.56
C TYR A 720 4.30 -17.56 -17.58
N VAL A 721 3.92 -16.86 -18.65
CA VAL A 721 3.13 -17.43 -19.76
C VAL A 721 3.91 -18.53 -20.48
N ASP A 722 5.20 -18.33 -20.74
CA ASP A 722 6.07 -19.31 -21.41
C ASP A 722 6.20 -20.62 -20.63
N ILE A 723 6.44 -20.54 -19.32
CA ILE A 723 6.53 -21.72 -18.44
C ILE A 723 5.20 -22.47 -18.46
N ALA A 724 4.08 -21.76 -18.30
CA ALA A 724 2.76 -22.37 -18.29
C ALA A 724 2.41 -23.06 -19.61
N CYS A 725 2.70 -22.42 -20.75
CA CYS A 725 2.45 -23.00 -22.07
C CYS A 725 3.35 -24.20 -22.34
N ARG A 726 4.64 -24.13 -21.99
CA ARG A 726 5.56 -25.27 -22.11
C ARG A 726 5.09 -26.47 -21.30
N LEU A 727 4.65 -26.26 -20.06
CA LEU A 727 4.08 -27.33 -19.24
C LEU A 727 2.81 -27.93 -19.87
N ALA A 728 2.01 -27.15 -20.58
CA ALA A 728 0.81 -27.66 -21.24
C ALA A 728 1.13 -28.45 -22.51
N GLU A 729 2.03 -27.93 -23.33
CA GLU A 729 2.38 -28.46 -24.65
C GLU A 729 3.30 -29.68 -24.62
N ASP A 730 4.07 -29.88 -23.54
CA ASP A 730 5.01 -31.00 -23.36
C ASP A 730 4.58 -31.92 -22.19
N PRO A 731 3.77 -32.97 -22.46
CA PRO A 731 3.30 -33.91 -21.44
C PRO A 731 4.44 -34.68 -20.74
N GLU A 732 5.53 -35.00 -21.44
CA GLU A 732 6.67 -35.72 -20.87
C GLU A 732 7.43 -34.83 -19.88
N HIS A 733 7.68 -33.57 -20.26
CA HIS A 733 8.25 -32.59 -19.34
C HIS A 733 7.36 -32.37 -18.13
N ARG A 734 6.04 -32.20 -18.33
CA ARG A 734 5.07 -32.05 -17.24
C ARG A 734 5.09 -33.24 -16.28
N ALA A 735 5.12 -34.47 -16.80
CA ALA A 735 5.19 -35.69 -16.00
C ALA A 735 6.51 -35.80 -15.21
N ARG A 736 7.64 -35.36 -15.80
CA ARG A 736 8.94 -35.29 -15.12
C ARG A 736 8.92 -34.30 -13.96
N ILE A 737 8.35 -33.11 -14.16
CA ILE A 737 8.19 -32.11 -13.09
C ILE A 737 7.27 -32.64 -11.99
N SER A 738 6.13 -33.24 -12.37
CA SER A 738 5.20 -33.83 -11.42
C SER A 738 5.86 -34.91 -10.54
N SER A 739 6.65 -35.80 -11.15
CA SER A 739 7.41 -36.83 -10.43
C SER A 739 8.43 -36.23 -9.45
N ARG A 740 9.10 -35.13 -9.82
CA ARG A 740 10.01 -34.42 -8.92
C ARG A 740 9.28 -33.78 -7.74
N ILE A 741 8.12 -33.18 -7.97
CA ILE A 741 7.28 -32.63 -6.89
C ILE A 741 6.87 -33.73 -5.94
N SER A 742 6.32 -34.84 -6.45
CA SER A 742 5.93 -35.97 -5.60
C SER A 742 7.09 -36.54 -4.80
N ALA A 743 8.29 -36.64 -5.40
CA ALA A 743 9.49 -37.09 -4.70
C ALA A 743 9.93 -36.11 -3.59
N ALA A 744 9.91 -34.81 -3.86
CA ALA A 744 10.27 -33.78 -2.89
C ALA A 744 9.26 -33.67 -1.75
N MET A 745 7.98 -33.88 -2.02
CA MET A 745 6.88 -33.89 -1.05
C MET A 745 6.75 -35.20 -0.26
N ALA A 746 7.46 -36.27 -0.67
CA ALA A 746 7.39 -37.58 -0.01
C ALA A 746 7.94 -37.55 1.44
N ARG A 747 8.80 -36.58 1.75
CA ARG A 747 9.17 -36.21 3.11
C ARG A 747 8.66 -34.79 3.36
N PRO A 748 8.33 -34.42 4.61
CA PRO A 748 7.90 -33.05 4.90
C PRO A 748 8.99 -32.05 4.47
N PRO A 749 8.73 -31.20 3.46
CA PRO A 749 9.62 -30.08 3.14
C PRO A 749 9.60 -29.05 4.27
N ALA A 750 10.51 -28.07 4.28
CA ALA A 750 10.59 -27.11 5.40
C ALA A 750 9.26 -26.43 5.74
N PHE A 751 8.39 -26.19 4.75
CA PHE A 751 7.07 -25.57 4.96
C PHE A 751 5.98 -26.51 5.51
N LEU A 752 6.29 -27.80 5.71
CA LEU A 752 5.46 -28.79 6.40
C LEU A 752 6.23 -29.51 7.54
N ASP A 753 7.52 -29.25 7.71
CA ASP A 753 8.36 -29.76 8.81
C ASP A 753 8.23 -28.86 10.04
N TRP A 754 7.12 -29.05 10.76
CA TRP A 754 6.79 -28.25 11.92
C TRP A 754 7.80 -28.40 13.06
N GLU A 755 8.46 -29.56 13.20
CA GLU A 755 9.41 -29.81 14.28
C GLU A 755 10.67 -28.96 14.10
N ARG A 756 11.21 -28.94 12.89
CA ARG A 756 12.36 -28.09 12.57
C ARG A 756 12.01 -26.61 12.62
N HIS A 757 10.84 -26.22 12.13
CA HIS A 757 10.41 -24.82 12.18
C HIS A 757 10.22 -24.33 13.62
N ALA A 758 9.58 -25.14 14.49
CA ALA A 758 9.45 -24.81 15.92
C ALA A 758 10.83 -24.69 16.59
N GLY A 759 11.78 -25.56 16.25
CA GLY A 759 13.17 -25.47 16.70
C GLY A 759 13.83 -24.14 16.36
N ASP A 760 13.73 -23.70 15.10
CA ASP A 760 14.29 -22.41 14.64
C ASP A 760 13.66 -21.22 15.37
N MET A 761 12.33 -21.26 15.56
CA MET A 761 11.59 -20.24 16.31
C MET A 761 12.02 -20.19 17.78
N HIS A 762 12.18 -21.34 18.43
CA HIS A 762 12.66 -21.40 19.81
C HIS A 762 14.08 -20.83 19.94
N GLU A 763 14.98 -21.14 19.01
CA GLU A 763 16.34 -20.58 19.01
C GLU A 763 16.34 -19.07 18.82
N LEU A 764 15.52 -18.55 17.90
CA LEU A 764 15.32 -17.11 17.74
C LEU A 764 14.80 -16.46 19.03
N ILE A 765 13.80 -17.06 19.68
CA ILE A 765 13.25 -16.53 20.93
C ILE A 765 14.33 -16.51 22.02
N ARG A 766 15.12 -17.58 22.16
CA ARG A 766 16.25 -17.63 23.12
C ARG A 766 17.26 -16.53 22.86
N SER A 767 17.64 -16.30 21.60
CA SER A 767 18.64 -15.28 21.25
C SER A 767 18.16 -13.86 21.60
N ARG A 768 16.85 -13.61 21.52
CA ARG A 768 16.24 -12.32 21.92
C ARG A 768 16.10 -12.16 23.43
N VAL A 769 15.88 -13.23 24.16
CA VAL A 769 15.72 -13.17 25.63
C VAL A 769 17.05 -13.12 26.36
N TYR A 770 18.04 -13.93 25.94
CA TYR A 770 19.33 -14.03 26.64
C TYR A 770 20.45 -13.20 25.96
N GLY A 771 20.20 -12.63 24.78
CA GLY A 771 21.24 -12.09 23.90
C GLY A 771 21.92 -13.21 23.11
N CYS A 772 22.55 -12.88 21.98
CA CYS A 772 23.43 -13.83 21.30
C CYS A 772 24.53 -14.23 22.30
N GLY A 773 24.53 -15.50 22.71
CA GLY A 773 25.62 -16.04 23.52
C GLY A 773 26.95 -15.76 22.83
N SER A 774 27.87 -15.18 23.59
CA SER A 774 29.29 -15.05 23.28
C SER A 774 29.91 -16.36 22.79
#